data_AF-A0A1W2A730-F1
#
_entry.id   AF-A0A1W2A730-F1
#
_cell.length_a   1.000
_cell.length_b   1.000
_cell.length_c   1.000
_cell.angle_alpha   90.00
_cell.angle_beta   90.00
_cell.angle_gamma   90.00
#
_symmetry.space_group_name_H-M   'P 1'
#
loop_
_entity.id
_entity.type
_entity.pdbx_description
1 polymer ?
#
loop_
_entity_poly.entity_id
_entity_poly.type
_entity_poly.pdbx_seq_one_letter_code
_entity_poly.pdbx_strand_id
1 'polypeptide(L)'
;MGDIMRPVPLLGLVARIFQEYAADCSVFGYPASHFFRKQSGKTFSLFGETIETTVGPAAGPHTQLAQNIVVAYLAGARFIELKTVQEHEPPVAKPCIDADDEGFNTEWSSEFTVEKAYEEYIKAWVLLHVVEEVFGLSQSGKRSFIFNMSAGYNLEGIQSPRMDAYLNNLRDASRHPYFQQCLAEVEALVAEGSFLKGTGLEERLPRLGGIEGRISGHVCQSITLSTMHGCPPAEIERICGYLLTEKKIDMYVKLNPTLLTYQGVRSILDNTDFDYVELSEDAFDHDLKYTDAIPMLTRLKELAGKQGRFLGVKLTNTLGSVNFKGKLPGSEMYMSGRALFPLSITLAAKISAEFQGEMPISFSGGITEHNVLDVFATGIKPVTMATEMLKPGGYARMAAIATKLETASGWEVDKIDVAKLQALAEKSLTAGYSQKHFRGSAKASVKSPLPLFNCTAAPCKTACPINQDIPEYIRLAGQKRYAEALALIYEKNALPGITGTICDHACQHNCTRLDYEGCVQIREVKRLAVEQGWDEYRKNYVLPQSKNGVKVAVMGAGPAGLASAYFLARQGISVTVYETRASAGGTVQHIIPNFRISRETIDSDINFIKAHGVEFVFNSSPDLTPADLKQQGYNYVIVAVGAGAEKTFTLKVESDKQPQIIPALKFLAQFNQDASALKLGKTVVTIGAGNTAMDASRTALRVKGVETSAIVYRRSINEMPADRAEYDLAVANNVDFNFLVNPEKIDAQGNLVCLVMQLGKPDASGRRQPEPTGKYKTFEADTIIIAIGEDINTVLLAKLGITTQGQQLTNLENVYLAGDVRQGASSIVKCIADGRRAADAICQKEIPGFESNADKTSKAHCEQAKEIAAKKFGLTNAAPLAHEGSGKVDVATGDREYNRCLECNYVCNKCVEVCPNRANLAIRLDNGFANYNQIIHLDAFCNECGNCAGFCPWEGRPFSDKLTVFSRRDDFDHSQNSGFFVEGDILTVRANSEVTTHKLENGLIQTTGNTTFDQMAQVFNYLYNNRPTLFGRVEE
;
A
#
# COMPACT_ATOMS: atom_id res chain seq x y z
N MET A 1 -18.41 -21.45 -1.06
CA MET A 1 -18.43 -20.61 0.15
C MET A 1 -19.74 -19.86 0.13
N GLY A 2 -20.34 -19.60 1.29
CA GLY A 2 -21.41 -18.63 1.37
C GLY A 2 -20.78 -17.25 1.34
N ASP A 3 -21.10 -16.41 0.35
CA ASP A 3 -20.79 -14.98 0.35
C ASP A 3 -21.75 -14.19 1.28
N ILE A 4 -22.32 -14.89 2.26
CA ILE A 4 -23.41 -14.46 3.13
C ILE A 4 -22.85 -14.21 4.52
N MET A 5 -22.95 -12.97 4.99
CA MET A 5 -22.67 -12.66 6.39
C MET A 5 -23.79 -13.21 7.27
N ARG A 6 -23.39 -13.95 8.31
CA ARG A 6 -24.25 -14.53 9.31
C ARG A 6 -24.06 -13.79 10.63
N PRO A 7 -25.09 -13.08 11.11
CA PRO A 7 -25.04 -12.44 12.42
C PRO A 7 -24.76 -13.43 13.54
N VAL A 8 -24.22 -12.92 14.65
CA VAL A 8 -24.00 -13.70 15.87
C VAL A 8 -24.99 -13.24 16.94
N PRO A 9 -25.60 -14.15 17.71
CA PRO A 9 -26.42 -13.78 18.86
C PRO A 9 -25.65 -12.92 19.87
N LEU A 10 -26.35 -12.03 20.59
CA LEU A 10 -25.73 -11.08 21.53
C LEU A 10 -24.80 -11.76 22.54
N LEU A 11 -25.27 -12.82 23.22
CA LEU A 11 -24.46 -13.57 24.19
C LEU A 11 -23.21 -14.19 23.56
N GLY A 12 -23.28 -14.61 22.28
CA GLY A 12 -22.13 -15.11 21.54
C GLY A 12 -21.10 -14.01 21.26
N LEU A 13 -21.54 -12.80 20.93
CA LEU A 13 -20.67 -11.63 20.78
C LEU A 13 -20.00 -11.26 22.11
N VAL A 14 -20.77 -11.21 23.20
CA VAL A 14 -20.22 -10.93 24.54
C VAL A 14 -19.17 -11.97 24.92
N ALA A 15 -19.49 -13.26 24.82
CA ALA A 15 -18.56 -14.32 25.14
C ALA A 15 -17.28 -14.22 24.29
N ARG A 16 -17.39 -13.94 22.99
CA ARG A 16 -16.24 -13.74 22.11
C ARG A 16 -15.36 -12.56 22.52
N ILE A 17 -15.95 -11.41 22.86
CA ILE A 17 -15.20 -10.21 23.32
C ILE A 17 -14.27 -10.60 24.46
N PHE A 18 -14.80 -11.29 25.47
CA PHE A 18 -14.06 -11.54 26.70
C PHE A 18 -13.18 -12.80 26.66
N GLN A 19 -13.53 -13.80 25.84
CA GLN A 19 -12.63 -14.93 25.53
C GLN A 19 -11.38 -14.45 24.79
N GLU A 20 -11.54 -13.61 23.75
CA GLU A 20 -10.39 -13.06 23.04
C GLU A 20 -9.57 -12.10 23.92
N TYR A 21 -10.20 -11.39 24.85
CA TYR A 21 -9.50 -10.52 25.79
C TYR A 21 -8.70 -11.33 26.82
N ALA A 22 -9.28 -12.38 27.39
CA ALA A 22 -8.58 -13.27 28.32
C ALA A 22 -7.42 -14.01 27.65
N ALA A 23 -7.59 -14.45 26.40
CA ALA A 23 -6.55 -15.19 25.67
C ALA A 23 -5.39 -14.27 25.25
N ASP A 24 -5.69 -13.11 24.66
CA ASP A 24 -4.72 -12.35 23.87
C ASP A 24 -4.76 -10.82 24.11
N CYS A 25 -5.53 -10.34 25.10
CA CYS A 25 -5.77 -8.92 25.36
C CYS A 25 -6.24 -8.20 24.08
N SER A 26 -7.20 -8.80 23.37
CA SER A 26 -7.77 -8.23 22.14
C SER A 26 -9.28 -8.40 22.11
N VAL A 27 -9.99 -7.54 21.35
CA VAL A 27 -11.43 -7.66 21.14
C VAL A 27 -11.71 -7.72 19.65
N PHE A 28 -12.34 -8.81 19.21
CA PHE A 28 -12.51 -9.15 17.79
C PHE A 28 -11.20 -9.08 17.01
N GLY A 29 -10.08 -9.45 17.64
CA GLY A 29 -8.70 -9.36 17.16
C GLY A 29 -8.10 -7.94 17.10
N TYR A 30 -8.77 -6.92 17.66
CA TYR A 30 -8.23 -5.57 17.80
C TYR A 30 -7.49 -5.46 19.14
N PRO A 31 -6.17 -5.20 19.16
CA PRO A 31 -5.39 -5.22 20.40
C PRO A 31 -5.82 -4.15 21.40
N ALA A 32 -5.87 -4.50 22.69
CA ALA A 32 -6.17 -3.57 23.78
C ALA A 32 -5.17 -2.41 23.88
N SER A 33 -3.93 -2.62 23.43
CA SER A 33 -2.91 -1.58 23.34
C SER A 33 -3.24 -0.47 22.33
N HIS A 34 -4.20 -0.70 21.42
CA HIS A 34 -4.65 0.29 20.45
C HIS A 34 -5.96 0.98 20.86
N PHE A 35 -6.58 0.59 21.98
CA PHE A 35 -7.83 1.19 22.41
C PHE A 35 -7.64 2.68 22.67
N PHE A 36 -8.49 3.49 22.07
CA PHE A 36 -8.56 4.92 22.38
C PHE A 36 -9.14 5.10 23.78
N ARG A 37 -8.37 5.74 24.66
CA ARG A 37 -8.78 6.05 26.04
C ARG A 37 -8.80 7.55 26.22
N LYS A 38 -10.01 8.11 26.34
CA LYS A 38 -10.24 9.53 26.56
C LYS A 38 -9.46 10.04 27.78
N GLN A 39 -8.66 11.09 27.58
CA GLN A 39 -7.86 11.74 28.64
C GLN A 39 -8.33 13.16 28.96
N SER A 40 -8.90 13.88 27.99
CA SER A 40 -9.36 15.27 28.18
C SER A 40 -10.86 15.34 28.52
N GLY A 41 -11.27 16.37 29.24
CA GLY A 41 -12.69 16.63 29.56
C GLY A 41 -13.48 17.28 28.41
N LYS A 42 -12.90 17.42 27.21
CA LYS A 42 -13.56 18.04 26.06
C LYS A 42 -14.69 17.15 25.54
N THR A 43 -15.84 17.76 25.31
CA THR A 43 -17.04 17.12 24.76
C THR A 43 -17.65 17.99 23.66
N PHE A 44 -18.46 17.39 22.79
CA PHE A 44 -19.21 18.11 21.76
C PHE A 44 -20.69 17.76 21.87
N SER A 45 -21.56 18.77 21.75
CA SER A 45 -23.01 18.58 21.75
C SER A 45 -23.52 18.52 20.32
N LEU A 46 -24.21 17.43 19.96
CA LEU A 46 -24.80 17.23 18.65
C LEU A 46 -26.17 16.57 18.81
N PHE A 47 -27.20 17.09 18.13
CA PHE A 47 -28.58 16.58 18.20
C PHE A 47 -29.18 16.56 19.62
N GLY A 48 -28.74 17.47 20.48
CA GLY A 48 -29.13 17.49 21.90
C GLY A 48 -28.46 16.40 22.75
N GLU A 49 -27.53 15.64 22.18
CA GLU A 49 -26.77 14.58 22.84
C GLU A 49 -25.29 14.98 22.95
N THR A 50 -24.54 14.32 23.83
CA THR A 50 -23.11 14.62 24.06
C THR A 50 -22.23 13.49 23.53
N ILE A 51 -21.17 13.86 22.82
CA ILE A 51 -20.10 12.94 22.38
C ILE A 51 -18.74 13.38 22.90
N GLU A 52 -17.87 12.40 23.19
CA GLU A 52 -16.52 12.67 23.73
C GLU A 52 -15.41 12.76 22.66
N THR A 53 -15.71 12.34 21.43
CA THR A 53 -14.87 12.57 20.24
C THR A 53 -15.76 12.98 19.07
N THR A 54 -15.20 13.72 18.11
CA THR A 54 -15.95 14.17 16.92
C THR A 54 -15.60 13.34 15.68
N VAL A 55 -15.22 12.08 15.88
CA VAL A 55 -14.79 11.16 14.82
C VAL A 55 -15.59 9.86 14.84
N GLY A 56 -15.69 9.22 13.68
CA GLY A 56 -16.09 7.83 13.59
C GLY A 56 -16.21 7.35 12.14
N PRO A 57 -16.77 6.15 11.92
CA PRO A 57 -16.94 5.60 10.59
C PRO A 57 -18.08 6.30 9.83
N ALA A 58 -17.88 6.51 8.52
CA ALA A 58 -18.96 6.87 7.61
C ALA A 58 -19.84 5.64 7.33
N ALA A 59 -21.06 5.85 6.84
CA ALA A 59 -21.98 4.77 6.46
C ALA A 59 -21.30 3.84 5.44
N GLY A 60 -21.00 2.62 5.86
CA GLY A 60 -20.12 1.73 5.11
C GLY A 60 -19.91 0.36 5.78
N PRO A 61 -19.01 -0.47 5.24
CA PRO A 61 -18.78 -1.83 5.75
C PRO A 61 -18.46 -1.90 7.25
N HIS A 62 -17.78 -0.88 7.79
CA HIS A 62 -17.42 -0.80 9.22
C HIS A 62 -18.60 -0.52 10.16
N THR A 63 -19.79 -0.24 9.63
CA THR A 63 -21.00 0.02 10.41
C THR A 63 -22.16 -0.93 10.09
N GLN A 64 -21.86 -2.08 9.48
CA GLN A 64 -22.86 -3.08 9.13
C GLN A 64 -23.06 -4.15 10.22
N LEU A 65 -21.96 -4.68 10.77
CA LEU A 65 -21.99 -5.73 11.79
C LEU A 65 -21.74 -5.13 13.19
N ALA A 66 -22.37 -5.70 14.22
CA ALA A 66 -22.23 -5.24 15.59
C ALA A 66 -20.77 -5.24 16.06
N GLN A 67 -19.99 -6.26 15.73
CA GLN A 67 -18.56 -6.30 16.05
C GLN A 67 -17.76 -5.19 15.36
N ASN A 68 -18.13 -4.79 14.14
CA ASN A 68 -17.43 -3.73 13.41
C ASN A 68 -17.63 -2.38 14.12
N ILE A 69 -18.86 -2.13 14.61
CA ILE A 69 -19.23 -0.95 15.37
C ILE A 69 -18.50 -0.94 16.74
N VAL A 70 -18.45 -2.08 17.43
CA VAL A 70 -17.70 -2.20 18.69
C VAL A 70 -16.22 -1.88 18.50
N VAL A 71 -15.57 -2.43 17.46
CA VAL A 71 -14.15 -2.11 17.19
C VAL A 71 -13.99 -0.64 16.78
N ALA A 72 -14.94 -0.05 16.05
CA ALA A 72 -14.91 1.38 15.75
C ALA A 72 -14.92 2.23 17.03
N TYR A 73 -15.79 1.89 17.99
CA TYR A 73 -15.86 2.57 19.27
C TYR A 73 -14.58 2.40 20.10
N LEU A 74 -14.02 1.18 20.15
CA LEU A 74 -12.72 0.90 20.78
C LEU A 74 -11.58 1.72 20.16
N ALA A 75 -11.67 2.00 18.85
CA ALA A 75 -10.74 2.86 18.11
C ALA A 75 -11.08 4.36 18.21
N GLY A 76 -11.99 4.76 19.10
CA GLY A 76 -12.26 6.17 19.41
C GLY A 76 -13.44 6.78 18.67
N ALA A 77 -14.23 6.00 17.92
CA ALA A 77 -15.46 6.51 17.32
C ALA A 77 -16.49 6.86 18.40
N ARG A 78 -17.09 8.05 18.31
CA ARG A 78 -18.26 8.46 19.12
C ARG A 78 -19.41 9.01 18.27
N PHE A 79 -19.15 9.27 16.98
CA PHE A 79 -20.19 9.54 15.99
C PHE A 79 -20.19 8.42 14.94
N ILE A 80 -21.21 7.56 14.96
CA ILE A 80 -21.25 6.34 14.14
C ILE A 80 -22.39 6.45 13.12
N GLU A 81 -22.04 6.58 11.83
CA GLU A 81 -23.03 6.58 10.75
C GLU A 81 -23.39 5.16 10.36
N LEU A 82 -24.62 4.73 10.67
CA LEU A 82 -25.10 3.39 10.39
C LEU A 82 -25.20 3.15 8.87
N LYS A 83 -24.96 1.90 8.46
CA LYS A 83 -25.02 1.51 7.04
C LYS A 83 -26.44 1.75 6.51
N THR A 84 -26.52 2.31 5.30
CA THR A 84 -27.80 2.63 4.65
C THR A 84 -28.60 1.37 4.38
N VAL A 85 -29.87 1.33 4.79
CA VAL A 85 -30.79 0.21 4.52
C VAL A 85 -31.62 0.46 3.25
N GLN A 86 -32.03 -0.60 2.53
CA GLN A 86 -32.84 -0.56 1.30
C GLN A 86 -33.98 -1.61 1.31
N GLU A 87 -35.07 -1.39 0.54
CA GLU A 87 -36.29 -2.23 0.60
C GLU A 87 -36.17 -3.49 -0.26
N HIS A 88 -35.55 -3.31 -1.42
CA HIS A 88 -35.21 -4.38 -2.33
C HIS A 88 -33.75 -4.75 -2.09
N GLU A 89 -33.52 -6.02 -1.79
CA GLU A 89 -32.22 -6.58 -1.44
C GLU A 89 -31.66 -7.36 -2.64
N PRO A 90 -30.99 -6.72 -3.61
CA PRO A 90 -30.31 -7.47 -4.65
C PRO A 90 -29.10 -8.21 -4.04
N PRO A 91 -28.76 -9.42 -4.53
CA PRO A 91 -27.47 -10.03 -4.20
C PRO A 91 -26.36 -9.07 -4.64
N VAL A 92 -25.50 -8.70 -3.69
CA VAL A 92 -24.40 -7.77 -3.97
C VAL A 92 -23.32 -8.51 -4.74
N ALA A 93 -23.12 -8.14 -6.00
CA ALA A 93 -22.10 -8.76 -6.83
C ALA A 93 -20.70 -8.54 -6.24
N LYS A 94 -19.92 -9.63 -6.14
CA LYS A 94 -18.58 -9.65 -5.53
C LYS A 94 -17.47 -9.86 -6.58
N PRO A 95 -16.24 -9.36 -6.34
CA PRO A 95 -15.85 -8.49 -5.23
C PRO A 95 -16.51 -7.11 -5.35
N CYS A 96 -16.83 -6.49 -4.22
CA CYS A 96 -17.54 -5.20 -4.17
C CYS A 96 -16.68 -4.04 -3.63
N ILE A 97 -15.41 -4.29 -3.27
CA ILE A 97 -14.45 -3.30 -2.77
C ILE A 97 -13.08 -3.48 -3.44
N ASP A 98 -12.53 -2.39 -3.99
CA ASP A 98 -11.14 -2.28 -4.43
C ASP A 98 -10.52 -1.02 -3.81
N ALA A 99 -9.72 -1.18 -2.75
CA ALA A 99 -9.11 -0.07 -2.02
C ALA A 99 -7.57 -0.01 -2.16
N ASP A 100 -6.99 -0.70 -3.16
CA ASP A 100 -5.52 -0.82 -3.35
C ASP A 100 -4.79 0.55 -3.41
N ASP A 101 -5.48 1.60 -3.86
CA ASP A 101 -4.99 2.99 -3.87
C ASP A 101 -6.11 3.96 -3.48
N GLU A 102 -6.89 4.43 -4.46
CA GLU A 102 -8.18 5.05 -4.20
C GLU A 102 -9.22 3.94 -3.93
N GLY A 103 -10.23 4.25 -3.12
CA GLY A 103 -11.27 3.30 -2.77
C GLY A 103 -12.37 3.30 -3.81
N PHE A 104 -12.64 2.15 -4.42
CA PHE A 104 -13.76 1.95 -5.31
C PHE A 104 -14.70 0.88 -4.74
N ASN A 105 -15.99 1.10 -4.84
CA ASN A 105 -17.02 0.13 -4.50
C ASN A 105 -18.18 0.16 -5.50
N THR A 106 -18.98 -0.90 -5.54
CA THR A 106 -20.15 -1.03 -6.42
C THR A 106 -21.49 -0.99 -5.67
N GLU A 107 -21.48 -1.13 -4.33
CA GLU A 107 -22.70 -1.13 -3.53
C GLU A 107 -22.57 -0.35 -2.22
N TRP A 108 -23.67 0.24 -1.79
CA TRP A 108 -23.82 1.19 -0.69
C TRP A 108 -24.70 0.71 0.44
N SER A 109 -25.64 -0.16 0.12
CA SER A 109 -26.66 -0.62 1.03
C SER A 109 -26.16 -1.75 1.92
N SER A 110 -26.86 -1.89 3.03
CA SER A 110 -26.76 -3.04 3.90
C SER A 110 -27.07 -4.31 3.11
N GLU A 111 -26.24 -5.34 3.30
CA GLU A 111 -26.52 -6.69 2.79
C GLU A 111 -27.55 -7.43 3.66
N PHE A 112 -27.97 -6.80 4.75
CA PHE A 112 -29.05 -7.26 5.60
C PHE A 112 -30.37 -6.61 5.26
N THR A 113 -31.43 -7.40 5.45
CA THR A 113 -32.79 -6.92 5.58
C THR A 113 -32.89 -5.79 6.60
N VAL A 114 -33.91 -4.94 6.45
CA VAL A 114 -34.18 -3.84 7.38
C VAL A 114 -34.29 -4.34 8.84
N GLU A 115 -34.90 -5.51 9.04
CA GLU A 115 -35.08 -6.15 10.34
C GLU A 115 -33.76 -6.67 10.91
N LYS A 116 -32.96 -7.39 10.10
CA LYS A 116 -31.65 -7.89 10.52
C LYS A 116 -30.66 -6.74 10.81
N ALA A 117 -30.71 -5.67 10.02
CA ALA A 117 -29.93 -4.46 10.27
C ALA A 117 -30.34 -3.81 11.61
N TYR A 118 -31.64 -3.72 11.89
CA TYR A 118 -32.14 -3.25 13.19
C TYR A 118 -31.58 -4.10 14.34
N GLU A 119 -31.64 -5.43 14.24
CA GLU A 119 -31.13 -6.34 15.26
C GLU A 119 -29.62 -6.16 15.50
N GLU A 120 -28.81 -6.05 14.43
CA GLU A 120 -27.38 -5.75 14.54
C GLU A 120 -27.11 -4.42 15.24
N TYR A 121 -27.88 -3.37 14.95
CA TYR A 121 -27.73 -2.06 15.58
C TYR A 121 -28.15 -2.07 17.05
N ILE A 122 -29.20 -2.81 17.41
CA ILE A 122 -29.58 -3.01 18.81
C ILE A 122 -28.49 -3.78 19.57
N LYS A 123 -27.97 -4.87 18.99
CA LYS A 123 -26.84 -5.61 19.58
C LYS A 123 -25.63 -4.71 19.80
N ALA A 124 -25.25 -3.91 18.79
CA ALA A 124 -24.17 -2.94 18.90
C ALA A 124 -24.44 -1.92 20.01
N TRP A 125 -25.64 -1.32 20.05
CA TRP A 125 -26.02 -0.33 21.05
C TRP A 125 -25.85 -0.85 22.48
N VAL A 126 -26.36 -2.05 22.74
CA VAL A 126 -26.26 -2.72 24.06
C VAL A 126 -24.81 -3.05 24.39
N LEU A 127 -24.06 -3.63 23.43
CA LEU A 127 -22.64 -3.97 23.61
C LEU A 127 -21.79 -2.74 23.93
N LEU A 128 -22.02 -1.60 23.27
CA LEU A 128 -21.23 -0.40 23.51
C LEU A 128 -21.35 0.10 24.95
N HIS A 129 -22.52 -0.02 25.59
CA HIS A 129 -22.68 0.34 27.01
C HIS A 129 -21.89 -0.61 27.92
N VAL A 130 -21.92 -1.91 27.65
CA VAL A 130 -21.14 -2.92 28.41
C VAL A 130 -19.64 -2.67 28.24
N VAL A 131 -19.18 -2.49 27.01
CA VAL A 131 -17.77 -2.27 26.65
C VAL A 131 -17.24 -0.95 27.23
N GLU A 132 -18.03 0.14 27.18
CA GLU A 132 -17.69 1.43 27.77
C GLU A 132 -17.38 1.32 29.26
N GLU A 133 -18.23 0.61 30.01
CA GLU A 133 -18.12 0.46 31.47
C GLU A 133 -17.00 -0.50 31.88
N VAL A 134 -16.93 -1.68 31.23
CA VAL A 134 -15.91 -2.69 31.57
C VAL A 134 -14.50 -2.15 31.32
N PHE A 135 -14.28 -1.53 30.16
CA PHE A 135 -12.94 -1.04 29.82
C PHE A 135 -12.67 0.39 30.31
N GLY A 136 -13.67 1.11 30.84
CA GLY A 136 -13.51 2.47 31.35
C GLY A 136 -13.08 3.45 30.24
N LEU A 137 -13.88 3.56 29.19
CA LEU A 137 -13.55 4.29 27.96
C LEU A 137 -14.16 5.70 27.89
N SER A 138 -15.00 6.06 28.87
CA SER A 138 -15.67 7.35 29.02
C SER A 138 -15.20 8.07 30.29
N GLN A 139 -15.17 9.40 30.26
CA GLN A 139 -14.83 10.26 31.42
C GLN A 139 -16.05 10.99 31.99
N SER A 140 -17.11 11.16 31.20
CA SER A 140 -18.28 11.97 31.56
C SER A 140 -19.24 11.29 32.54
N GLY A 141 -19.12 9.97 32.75
CA GLY A 141 -20.09 9.18 33.53
C GLY A 141 -21.48 9.11 32.88
N LYS A 142 -21.57 9.52 31.61
CA LYS A 142 -22.74 9.41 30.73
C LYS A 142 -22.32 8.67 29.46
N ARG A 143 -23.31 8.22 28.69
CA ARG A 143 -23.09 7.62 27.36
C ARG A 143 -22.27 8.58 26.50
N SER A 144 -21.12 8.12 26.00
CA SER A 144 -20.15 8.99 25.30
C SER A 144 -20.33 9.09 23.79
N PHE A 145 -21.27 8.34 23.21
CA PHE A 145 -21.44 8.13 21.77
C PHE A 145 -22.88 8.33 21.31
N ILE A 146 -23.04 8.51 20.00
CA ILE A 146 -24.33 8.55 19.30
C ILE A 146 -24.29 7.75 18.01
N PHE A 147 -25.45 7.23 17.61
CA PHE A 147 -25.69 6.71 16.27
C PHE A 147 -26.31 7.79 15.39
N ASN A 148 -26.08 7.67 14.09
CA ASN A 148 -26.72 8.49 13.07
C ASN A 148 -27.20 7.57 11.94
N MET A 149 -28.51 7.51 11.72
CA MET A 149 -29.11 6.67 10.68
C MET A 149 -28.67 7.13 9.30
N SER A 150 -28.72 6.23 8.32
CA SER A 150 -28.67 6.60 6.91
C SER A 150 -29.81 5.93 6.15
N ALA A 151 -30.53 6.72 5.36
CA ALA A 151 -31.57 6.23 4.45
C ALA A 151 -31.35 6.81 3.06
N GLY A 152 -31.60 5.99 2.03
CA GLY A 152 -31.48 6.39 0.63
C GLY A 152 -32.69 5.93 -0.18
N TYR A 153 -33.76 6.71 -0.14
CA TYR A 153 -35.06 6.42 -0.75
C TYR A 153 -35.71 7.69 -1.28
N ASN A 154 -36.71 7.53 -2.14
CA ASN A 154 -37.71 8.57 -2.37
C ASN A 154 -38.66 8.70 -1.17
N LEU A 155 -39.53 9.71 -1.15
CA LEU A 155 -40.45 9.91 -0.03
C LEU A 155 -41.38 8.72 0.17
N GLU A 156 -41.86 8.11 -0.93
CA GLU A 156 -42.73 6.94 -0.88
C GLU A 156 -42.09 5.76 -0.15
N GLY A 157 -40.83 5.43 -0.46
CA GLY A 157 -40.08 4.37 0.21
C GLY A 157 -39.80 4.68 1.69
N ILE A 158 -39.54 5.95 2.05
CA ILE A 158 -39.41 6.37 3.45
C ILE A 158 -40.72 6.17 4.23
N GLN A 159 -41.86 6.40 3.56
CA GLN A 159 -43.19 6.26 4.13
C GLN A 159 -43.72 4.83 4.09
N SER A 160 -42.99 3.89 3.51
CA SER A 160 -43.43 2.49 3.47
C SER A 160 -43.55 1.94 4.89
N PRO A 161 -44.51 1.02 5.15
CA PRO A 161 -44.70 0.49 6.50
C PRO A 161 -43.43 -0.14 7.10
N ARG A 162 -42.61 -0.78 6.25
CA ARG A 162 -41.38 -1.45 6.66
C ARG A 162 -40.30 -0.44 7.07
N MET A 163 -40.06 0.58 6.25
CA MET A 163 -39.08 1.63 6.54
C MET A 163 -39.54 2.53 7.69
N ASP A 164 -40.82 2.88 7.73
CA ASP A 164 -41.41 3.69 8.79
C ASP A 164 -41.28 3.00 10.15
N ALA A 165 -41.57 1.70 10.22
CA ALA A 165 -41.36 0.89 11.41
C ALA A 165 -39.90 0.88 11.84
N TYR A 166 -38.95 0.68 10.92
CA TYR A 166 -37.52 0.73 11.21
C TYR A 166 -37.09 2.08 11.81
N LEU A 167 -37.46 3.19 11.16
CA LEU A 167 -37.12 4.53 11.64
C LEU A 167 -37.71 4.80 13.02
N ASN A 168 -38.97 4.43 13.27
CA ASN A 168 -39.61 4.66 14.56
C ASN A 168 -39.01 3.75 15.65
N ASN A 169 -38.81 2.46 15.36
CA ASN A 169 -38.28 1.49 16.33
C ASN A 169 -36.82 1.77 16.69
N LEU A 170 -36.02 2.32 15.78
CA LEU A 170 -34.63 2.70 16.07
C LEU A 170 -34.54 4.07 16.77
N ARG A 171 -35.54 4.93 16.63
CA ARG A 171 -35.65 6.14 17.46
C ARG A 171 -36.06 5.84 18.88
N ASP A 172 -37.00 4.91 19.06
CA ASP A 172 -37.45 4.45 20.37
C ASP A 172 -37.70 2.93 20.35
N ALA A 173 -36.69 2.20 20.79
CA ALA A 173 -36.69 0.75 20.91
C ALA A 173 -37.29 0.28 22.25
N SER A 174 -37.69 1.20 23.16
CA SER A 174 -38.05 0.87 24.54
C SER A 174 -39.16 -0.18 24.66
N ARG A 175 -40.06 -0.27 23.68
CA ARG A 175 -41.15 -1.26 23.65
C ARG A 175 -40.91 -2.42 22.68
N HIS A 176 -39.80 -2.41 21.94
CA HIS A 176 -39.53 -3.43 20.95
C HIS A 176 -39.12 -4.75 21.62
N PRO A 177 -39.73 -5.90 21.26
CA PRO A 177 -39.46 -7.18 21.92
C PRO A 177 -37.99 -7.58 21.89
N TYR A 178 -37.32 -7.39 20.75
CA TYR A 178 -35.90 -7.74 20.61
C TYR A 178 -34.97 -6.90 21.51
N PHE A 179 -35.29 -5.61 21.72
CA PHE A 179 -34.52 -4.76 22.63
C PHE A 179 -34.70 -5.22 24.08
N GLN A 180 -35.94 -5.52 24.49
CA GLN A 180 -36.23 -6.06 25.82
C GLN A 180 -35.53 -7.41 26.06
N GLN A 181 -35.50 -8.27 25.04
CA GLN A 181 -34.73 -9.51 25.10
C GLN A 181 -33.24 -9.23 25.32
N CYS A 182 -32.63 -8.32 24.56
CA CYS A 182 -31.21 -7.98 24.73
C CYS A 182 -30.89 -7.43 26.13
N LEU A 183 -31.79 -6.62 26.71
CA LEU A 183 -31.64 -6.12 28.08
C LEU A 183 -31.68 -7.27 29.10
N ALA A 184 -32.64 -8.18 28.98
CA ALA A 184 -32.76 -9.34 29.86
C ALA A 184 -31.55 -10.28 29.75
N GLU A 185 -31.03 -10.48 28.54
CA GLU A 185 -29.81 -11.27 28.29
C GLU A 185 -28.59 -10.65 28.99
N VAL A 186 -28.43 -9.33 28.91
CA VAL A 186 -27.32 -8.63 29.60
C VAL A 186 -27.50 -8.63 31.11
N GLU A 187 -28.73 -8.45 31.62
CA GLU A 187 -29.02 -8.53 33.06
C GLU A 187 -28.62 -9.90 33.62
N ALA A 188 -29.05 -10.99 32.96
CA ALA A 188 -28.71 -12.35 33.35
C ALA A 188 -27.19 -12.60 33.30
N LEU A 189 -26.52 -12.12 32.26
CA LEU A 189 -25.08 -12.24 32.09
C LEU A 189 -24.31 -11.49 33.20
N VAL A 190 -24.73 -10.28 33.55
CA VAL A 190 -24.13 -9.50 34.64
C VAL A 190 -24.36 -10.17 36.00
N ALA A 191 -25.54 -10.75 36.23
CA ALA A 191 -25.83 -11.50 37.45
C ALA A 191 -24.95 -12.75 37.59
N GLU A 192 -24.65 -13.43 36.49
CA GLU A 192 -23.75 -14.59 36.47
C GLU A 192 -22.26 -14.19 36.63
N GLY A 193 -21.82 -13.14 35.92
CA GLY A 193 -20.48 -12.58 36.01
C GLY A 193 -19.33 -13.44 35.44
N SER A 194 -19.60 -14.67 35.02
CA SER A 194 -18.60 -15.64 34.57
C SER A 194 -17.84 -15.19 33.31
N PHE A 195 -18.44 -14.34 32.48
CA PHE A 195 -17.85 -13.84 31.24
C PHE A 195 -16.59 -13.00 31.45
N LEU A 196 -16.38 -12.41 32.63
CA LEU A 196 -15.14 -11.66 32.96
C LEU A 196 -14.02 -12.55 33.51
N LYS A 197 -14.27 -13.84 33.76
CA LYS A 197 -13.28 -14.72 34.38
C LYS A 197 -12.03 -14.87 33.52
N GLY A 198 -10.87 -14.65 34.13
CA GLY A 198 -9.56 -14.75 33.47
C GLY A 198 -9.19 -13.52 32.64
N THR A 199 -10.04 -12.48 32.61
CA THR A 199 -9.76 -11.25 31.86
C THR A 199 -8.86 -10.28 32.62
N GLY A 200 -8.77 -10.42 33.95
CA GLY A 200 -8.14 -9.41 34.81
C GLY A 200 -8.99 -8.14 34.99
N LEU A 201 -10.27 -8.20 34.61
CA LEU A 201 -11.25 -7.10 34.74
C LEU A 201 -12.42 -7.49 35.67
N GLU A 202 -12.28 -8.55 36.45
CA GLU A 202 -13.32 -9.06 37.34
C GLU A 202 -13.77 -7.99 38.36
N GLU A 203 -12.87 -7.08 38.79
CA GLU A 203 -13.25 -5.98 39.68
C GLU A 203 -14.21 -4.96 39.05
N ARG A 204 -14.43 -5.03 37.73
CA ARG A 204 -15.33 -4.14 37.00
C ARG A 204 -16.78 -4.62 37.02
N LEU A 205 -17.04 -5.88 37.39
CA LEU A 205 -18.39 -6.45 37.42
C LEU A 205 -19.40 -5.59 38.22
N PRO A 206 -19.08 -5.04 39.41
CA PRO A 206 -20.01 -4.19 40.15
C PRO A 206 -20.44 -2.92 39.39
N ARG A 207 -19.61 -2.40 38.46
CA ARG A 207 -19.98 -1.24 37.63
C ARG A 207 -21.06 -1.55 36.61
N LEU A 208 -21.31 -2.83 36.32
CA LEU A 208 -22.36 -3.27 35.42
C LEU A 208 -23.70 -3.50 36.13
N GLY A 209 -23.74 -3.47 37.47
CA GLY A 209 -24.99 -3.61 38.20
C GLY A 209 -26.03 -2.56 37.75
N GLY A 210 -27.22 -3.02 37.37
CA GLY A 210 -28.30 -2.15 36.89
C GLY A 210 -28.04 -1.52 35.51
N ILE A 211 -27.14 -2.08 34.69
CA ILE A 211 -26.82 -1.53 33.35
C ILE A 211 -28.03 -1.56 32.41
N GLU A 212 -28.90 -2.55 32.54
CA GLU A 212 -30.13 -2.68 31.75
C GLU A 212 -31.05 -1.46 31.91
N GLY A 213 -31.11 -0.87 33.11
CA GLY A 213 -31.84 0.38 33.36
C GLY A 213 -31.12 1.65 32.86
N ARG A 214 -29.82 1.57 32.56
CA ARG A 214 -29.01 2.69 32.04
C ARG A 214 -28.95 2.73 30.51
N ILE A 215 -29.17 1.60 29.85
CA ILE A 215 -29.21 1.52 28.39
C ILE A 215 -30.53 2.15 27.90
N SER A 216 -30.42 3.33 27.30
CA SER A 216 -31.59 4.04 26.79
C SER A 216 -32.24 3.30 25.62
N GLY A 217 -33.57 3.21 25.61
CA GLY A 217 -34.35 2.80 24.43
C GLY A 217 -34.34 3.84 23.30
N HIS A 218 -33.89 5.07 23.56
CA HIS A 218 -33.71 6.09 22.53
C HIS A 218 -32.37 5.88 21.80
N VAL A 219 -32.36 5.02 20.78
CA VAL A 219 -31.12 4.53 20.14
C VAL A 219 -30.52 5.53 19.14
N CYS A 220 -31.33 6.11 18.24
CA CYS A 220 -30.83 7.05 17.24
C CYS A 220 -31.81 8.19 16.95
N GLN A 221 -31.43 9.44 17.23
CA GLN A 221 -32.30 10.61 17.07
C GLN A 221 -32.05 11.41 15.78
N SER A 222 -31.10 10.97 14.95
CA SER A 222 -30.68 11.71 13.77
C SER A 222 -30.54 10.84 12.52
N ILE A 223 -30.51 11.49 11.35
CA ILE A 223 -30.36 10.84 10.05
C ILE A 223 -29.49 11.64 9.07
N THR A 224 -28.58 10.96 8.37
CA THR A 224 -28.00 11.46 7.11
C THR A 224 -28.86 10.98 5.95
N LEU A 225 -29.55 11.91 5.29
CA LEU A 225 -30.29 11.63 4.06
C LEU A 225 -29.30 11.51 2.89
N SER A 226 -29.19 10.31 2.34
CA SER A 226 -28.46 10.04 1.10
C SER A 226 -29.43 10.13 -0.07
N THR A 227 -29.25 11.11 -0.94
CA THR A 227 -30.11 11.24 -2.13
C THR A 227 -29.64 10.26 -3.20
N MET A 228 -30.57 9.56 -3.85
CA MET A 228 -30.24 8.71 -5.00
C MET A 228 -29.68 9.57 -6.14
N HIS A 229 -28.80 9.00 -6.96
CA HIS A 229 -28.36 9.67 -8.19
C HIS A 229 -29.58 9.99 -9.05
N GLY A 230 -29.61 11.22 -9.59
CA GLY A 230 -30.76 11.70 -10.35
C GLY A 230 -31.99 12.11 -9.53
N CYS A 231 -31.93 12.13 -8.19
CA CYS A 231 -33.07 12.55 -7.36
C CYS A 231 -33.37 14.06 -7.54
N PRO A 232 -34.59 14.45 -7.97
CA PRO A 232 -34.91 15.85 -8.20
C PRO A 232 -34.83 16.69 -6.92
N PRO A 233 -34.42 17.97 -7.00
CA PRO A 233 -34.31 18.85 -5.82
C PRO A 233 -35.61 18.95 -5.01
N ALA A 234 -36.75 19.02 -5.71
CA ALA A 234 -38.06 19.07 -5.07
C ALA A 234 -38.38 17.81 -4.26
N GLU A 235 -37.92 16.64 -4.70
CA GLU A 235 -38.11 15.39 -3.97
C GLU A 235 -37.24 15.35 -2.71
N ILE A 236 -35.98 15.79 -2.81
CA ILE A 236 -35.08 15.94 -1.65
C ILE A 236 -35.71 16.86 -0.60
N GLU A 237 -36.24 18.00 -1.02
CA GLU A 237 -36.90 18.97 -0.15
C GLU A 237 -38.15 18.40 0.53
N ARG A 238 -38.98 17.63 -0.22
CA ARG A 238 -40.16 16.95 0.35
C ARG A 238 -39.79 15.93 1.42
N ILE A 239 -38.75 15.13 1.18
CA ILE A 239 -38.24 14.16 2.15
C ILE A 239 -37.75 14.87 3.41
N CYS A 240 -36.89 15.87 3.25
CA CYS A 240 -36.37 16.64 4.38
C CYS A 240 -37.51 17.32 5.15
N GLY A 241 -38.48 17.89 4.44
CA GLY A 241 -39.68 18.48 5.02
C GLY A 241 -40.43 17.49 5.91
N TYR A 242 -40.75 16.30 5.38
CA TYR A 242 -41.42 15.24 6.13
C TYR A 242 -40.63 14.80 7.38
N LEU A 243 -39.31 14.60 7.25
CA LEU A 243 -38.46 14.18 8.37
C LEU A 243 -38.39 15.25 9.47
N LEU A 244 -38.32 16.53 9.09
CA LEU A 244 -38.28 17.67 10.03
C LEU A 244 -39.64 17.96 10.66
N THR A 245 -40.75 17.86 9.92
CA THR A 245 -42.09 18.25 10.40
C THR A 245 -42.86 17.10 11.03
N GLU A 246 -42.95 15.94 10.37
CA GLU A 246 -43.78 14.82 10.82
C GLU A 246 -42.98 13.93 11.77
N LYS A 247 -41.76 13.56 11.37
CA LYS A 247 -40.93 12.67 12.19
C LYS A 247 -40.17 13.40 13.30
N LYS A 248 -39.92 14.70 13.16
CA LYS A 248 -39.14 15.51 14.10
C LYS A 248 -37.72 14.96 14.32
N ILE A 249 -37.04 14.57 13.23
CA ILE A 249 -35.68 14.00 13.26
C ILE A 249 -34.67 15.09 12.90
N ASP A 250 -33.56 15.16 13.64
CA ASP A 250 -32.42 16.01 13.30
C ASP A 250 -31.63 15.42 12.13
N MET A 251 -31.16 16.26 11.18
CA MET A 251 -30.61 15.67 9.96
C MET A 251 -29.42 16.39 9.31
N TYR A 252 -28.64 15.58 8.60
CA TYR A 252 -27.70 16.03 7.59
C TYR A 252 -28.24 15.71 6.19
N VAL A 253 -28.13 16.66 5.25
CA VAL A 253 -28.38 16.41 3.82
C VAL A 253 -27.04 16.09 3.13
N LYS A 254 -26.90 14.91 2.55
CA LYS A 254 -25.67 14.50 1.85
C LYS A 254 -25.55 15.24 0.51
N LEU A 255 -24.38 15.82 0.25
CA LEU A 255 -24.07 16.55 -0.99
C LEU A 255 -22.82 15.96 -1.66
N ASN A 256 -22.90 15.79 -2.98
CA ASN A 256 -21.84 15.21 -3.81
C ASN A 256 -21.06 16.29 -4.59
N PRO A 257 -19.78 16.05 -4.94
CA PRO A 257 -18.97 16.95 -5.75
C PRO A 257 -19.52 17.24 -7.15
N THR A 258 -20.55 16.54 -7.61
CA THR A 258 -21.24 16.86 -8.87
C THR A 258 -21.75 18.30 -8.90
N LEU A 259 -21.96 18.92 -7.73
CA LEU A 259 -22.23 20.35 -7.55
C LEU A 259 -21.10 21.30 -8.01
N LEU A 260 -19.90 20.80 -8.27
CA LEU A 260 -18.77 21.55 -8.84
C LEU A 260 -18.77 21.56 -10.39
N THR A 261 -19.77 20.96 -11.03
CA THR A 261 -19.88 20.69 -12.48
C THR A 261 -18.89 19.64 -12.98
N TYR A 262 -19.19 19.06 -14.13
CA TYR A 262 -18.32 18.08 -14.79
C TYR A 262 -16.93 18.67 -15.07
N GLN A 263 -16.87 19.86 -15.68
CA GLN A 263 -15.58 20.50 -15.99
C GLN A 263 -14.78 20.84 -14.73
N GLY A 264 -15.44 21.29 -13.65
CA GLY A 264 -14.77 21.61 -12.40
C GLY A 264 -14.16 20.37 -11.74
N VAL A 265 -14.92 19.27 -11.66
CA VAL A 265 -14.40 18.01 -11.11
C VAL A 265 -13.28 17.44 -11.98
N ARG A 266 -13.47 17.41 -13.30
CA ARG A 266 -12.46 16.90 -14.24
C ARG A 266 -11.14 17.67 -14.13
N SER A 267 -11.21 19.00 -14.11
CA SER A 267 -10.03 19.86 -13.99
C SER A 267 -9.26 19.60 -12.69
N ILE A 268 -9.94 19.43 -11.55
CA ILE A 268 -9.27 19.13 -10.28
C ILE A 268 -8.58 17.76 -10.32
N LEU A 269 -9.26 16.73 -10.84
CA LEU A 269 -8.67 15.39 -10.96
C LEU A 269 -7.46 15.37 -11.89
N ASP A 270 -7.52 16.06 -13.04
CA ASP A 270 -6.40 16.15 -13.98
C ASP A 270 -5.20 16.87 -13.36
N ASN A 271 -5.45 17.99 -12.69
CA ASN A 271 -4.40 18.79 -12.02
C ASN A 271 -3.78 18.09 -10.81
N THR A 272 -4.42 17.04 -10.29
CA THR A 272 -3.94 16.24 -9.14
C THR A 272 -3.42 14.86 -9.56
N ASP A 273 -3.15 14.66 -10.85
CA ASP A 273 -2.63 13.43 -11.48
C ASP A 273 -3.60 12.22 -11.40
N PHE A 274 -4.92 12.46 -11.24
CA PHE A 274 -5.99 11.44 -11.28
C PHE A 274 -6.77 11.44 -12.61
N ASP A 275 -6.07 11.73 -13.72
CA ASP A 275 -6.59 11.74 -15.10
C ASP A 275 -7.15 10.37 -15.54
N TYR A 276 -6.67 9.28 -14.94
CA TYR A 276 -7.16 7.92 -15.21
C TYR A 276 -8.57 7.62 -14.66
N VAL A 277 -9.11 8.46 -13.77
CA VAL A 277 -10.47 8.25 -13.23
C VAL A 277 -11.49 8.68 -14.28
N GLU A 278 -12.18 7.72 -14.88
CA GLU A 278 -13.20 7.99 -15.88
C GLU A 278 -14.54 8.41 -15.23
N LEU A 279 -15.17 9.47 -15.74
CA LEU A 279 -16.44 10.02 -15.25
C LEU A 279 -17.48 9.99 -16.37
N SER A 280 -18.76 9.86 -15.99
CA SER A 280 -19.90 10.01 -16.91
C SER A 280 -20.41 11.45 -16.86
N GLU A 281 -20.40 12.17 -17.99
CA GLU A 281 -20.96 13.52 -18.08
C GLU A 281 -22.47 13.52 -17.84
N ASP A 282 -23.18 12.54 -18.40
CA ASP A 282 -24.63 12.34 -18.20
C ASP A 282 -25.00 12.20 -16.71
N ALA A 283 -24.15 11.57 -15.90
CA ALA A 283 -24.41 11.43 -14.47
C ALA A 283 -24.42 12.79 -13.75
N PHE A 284 -23.60 13.75 -14.19
CA PHE A 284 -23.64 15.11 -13.65
C PHE A 284 -24.91 15.82 -14.05
N ASP A 285 -25.43 15.54 -15.25
CA ASP A 285 -26.65 16.17 -15.79
C ASP A 285 -27.91 15.85 -14.99
N HIS A 286 -28.02 14.61 -14.51
CA HIS A 286 -29.18 14.17 -13.72
C HIS A 286 -29.07 14.55 -12.23
N ASP A 287 -27.87 14.70 -11.69
CA ASP A 287 -27.67 15.03 -10.27
C ASP A 287 -28.06 16.48 -9.90
N LEU A 288 -28.30 16.68 -8.59
CA LEU A 288 -28.60 17.99 -7.99
C LEU A 288 -27.60 19.07 -8.45
N LYS A 289 -28.11 20.21 -8.91
CA LYS A 289 -27.30 21.36 -9.34
C LYS A 289 -27.06 22.35 -8.22
N TYR A 290 -25.93 23.03 -8.27
CA TYR A 290 -25.58 24.07 -7.29
C TYR A 290 -26.62 25.19 -7.22
N THR A 291 -27.17 25.60 -8.38
CA THR A 291 -28.21 26.64 -8.50
C THR A 291 -29.52 26.26 -7.81
N ASP A 292 -29.81 24.96 -7.66
CA ASP A 292 -31.01 24.46 -6.99
C ASP A 292 -30.74 24.11 -5.52
N ALA A 293 -29.52 23.60 -5.23
CA ALA A 293 -29.10 23.18 -3.91
C ALA A 293 -29.12 24.34 -2.90
N ILE A 294 -28.57 25.50 -3.26
CA ILE A 294 -28.47 26.63 -2.32
C ILE A 294 -29.85 27.15 -1.90
N PRO A 295 -30.79 27.48 -2.83
CA PRO A 295 -32.14 27.89 -2.43
C PRO A 295 -32.89 26.82 -1.60
N MET A 296 -32.75 25.55 -1.96
CA MET A 296 -33.35 24.42 -1.22
C MET A 296 -32.83 24.38 0.22
N LEU A 297 -31.51 24.42 0.41
CA LEU A 297 -30.88 24.39 1.74
C LEU A 297 -31.27 25.60 2.60
N THR A 298 -31.43 26.79 2.00
CA THR A 298 -31.93 27.97 2.71
C THR A 298 -33.34 27.74 3.26
N ARG A 299 -34.27 27.25 2.44
CA ARG A 299 -35.65 26.96 2.87
C ARG A 299 -35.70 25.87 3.94
N LEU A 300 -34.90 24.82 3.77
CA LEU A 300 -34.80 23.74 4.76
C LEU A 300 -34.23 24.24 6.09
N LYS A 301 -33.21 25.12 6.08
CA LYS A 301 -32.63 25.70 7.29
C LYS A 301 -33.66 26.53 8.06
N GLU A 302 -34.46 27.34 7.34
CA GLU A 302 -35.57 28.08 7.94
C GLU A 302 -36.65 27.15 8.53
N LEU A 303 -37.01 26.09 7.81
CA LEU A 303 -37.98 25.10 8.26
C LEU A 303 -37.49 24.38 9.52
N ALA A 304 -36.25 23.91 9.53
CA ALA A 304 -35.64 23.26 10.68
C ALA A 304 -35.64 24.19 11.91
N GLY A 305 -35.28 25.47 11.72
CA GLY A 305 -35.37 26.50 12.77
C GLY A 305 -36.79 26.66 13.34
N LYS A 306 -37.82 26.72 12.47
CA LYS A 306 -39.23 26.77 12.90
C LYS A 306 -39.68 25.53 13.67
N GLN A 307 -39.10 24.36 13.37
CA GLN A 307 -39.40 23.10 14.05
C GLN A 307 -38.51 22.84 15.28
N GLY A 308 -37.56 23.73 15.58
CA GLY A 308 -36.56 23.53 16.65
C GLY A 308 -35.71 22.28 16.40
N ARG A 309 -35.34 22.02 15.15
CA ARG A 309 -34.54 20.87 14.71
C ARG A 309 -33.20 21.30 14.14
N PHE A 310 -32.21 20.42 14.25
CA PHE A 310 -30.91 20.59 13.61
C PHE A 310 -30.99 20.27 12.11
N LEU A 311 -30.35 21.11 11.31
CA LEU A 311 -30.05 20.85 9.91
C LEU A 311 -28.59 21.18 9.63
N GLY A 312 -27.90 20.26 8.97
CA GLY A 312 -26.59 20.51 8.39
C GLY A 312 -26.44 19.82 7.04
N VAL A 313 -25.23 19.90 6.47
CA VAL A 313 -24.87 19.17 5.25
C VAL A 313 -23.76 18.15 5.52
N LYS A 314 -23.81 17.02 4.82
CA LYS A 314 -22.79 15.97 4.83
C LYS A 314 -22.02 16.01 3.52
N LEU A 315 -20.74 16.35 3.57
CA LEU A 315 -19.88 16.32 2.39
C LEU A 315 -19.45 14.87 2.17
N THR A 316 -19.91 14.33 1.04
CA THR A 316 -19.95 12.90 0.73
C THR A 316 -18.64 12.16 0.96
N ASN A 317 -18.79 10.87 1.21
CA ASN A 317 -17.71 9.90 1.23
C ASN A 317 -17.33 9.36 -0.16
N THR A 318 -18.10 9.67 -1.22
CA THR A 318 -17.91 9.10 -2.56
C THR A 318 -18.29 10.00 -3.76
N LEU A 319 -17.74 9.68 -4.94
CA LEU A 319 -18.09 10.24 -6.25
C LEU A 319 -18.35 9.10 -7.26
N GLY A 320 -19.42 9.18 -8.05
CA GLY A 320 -19.70 8.24 -9.14
C GLY A 320 -18.67 8.32 -10.26
N SER A 321 -18.27 7.16 -10.78
CA SER A 321 -17.26 7.00 -11.84
C SER A 321 -17.60 5.80 -12.73
N VAL A 322 -17.08 5.80 -13.95
CA VAL A 322 -17.18 4.65 -14.84
C VAL A 322 -16.30 3.53 -14.31
N ASN A 323 -16.74 2.28 -14.42
CA ASN A 323 -15.92 1.12 -14.06
C ASN A 323 -14.87 0.84 -15.15
N PHE A 324 -13.75 1.57 -15.10
CA PHE A 324 -12.64 1.45 -16.04
C PHE A 324 -11.64 0.34 -15.66
N LYS A 325 -11.71 -0.21 -14.43
CA LYS A 325 -10.71 -1.17 -13.92
C LYS A 325 -11.03 -2.62 -14.28
N GLY A 326 -12.30 -2.94 -14.54
CA GLY A 326 -12.75 -4.32 -14.79
C GLY A 326 -12.54 -5.30 -13.63
N LYS A 327 -12.19 -4.80 -12.43
CA LYS A 327 -11.98 -5.60 -11.21
C LYS A 327 -13.27 -5.83 -10.44
N LEU A 328 -14.15 -4.84 -10.47
CA LEU A 328 -15.46 -4.88 -9.82
C LEU A 328 -16.52 -5.20 -10.89
N PRO A 329 -17.67 -5.79 -10.53
CA PRO A 329 -18.78 -6.03 -11.44
C PRO A 329 -19.48 -4.72 -11.86
N GLY A 330 -20.26 -4.76 -12.94
CA GLY A 330 -21.05 -3.62 -13.41
C GLY A 330 -20.26 -2.58 -14.23
N SER A 331 -20.97 -1.59 -14.79
CA SER A 331 -20.38 -0.51 -15.61
C SER A 331 -20.07 0.76 -14.83
N GLU A 332 -20.58 0.89 -13.61
CA GLU A 332 -20.38 2.03 -12.72
C GLU A 332 -19.74 1.57 -11.42
N MET A 333 -18.97 2.46 -10.80
CA MET A 333 -18.39 2.28 -9.49
C MET A 333 -18.20 3.64 -8.82
N TYR A 334 -17.87 3.63 -7.54
CA TYR A 334 -17.82 4.87 -6.79
C TYR A 334 -16.50 5.08 -6.10
N MET A 335 -15.86 6.18 -6.46
CA MET A 335 -14.55 6.58 -5.99
C MET A 335 -14.64 7.26 -4.62
N SER A 336 -13.71 6.91 -3.75
CA SER A 336 -13.44 7.47 -2.43
C SER A 336 -11.93 7.54 -2.23
N GLY A 337 -11.48 8.18 -1.16
CA GLY A 337 -10.05 8.28 -0.84
C GLY A 337 -9.48 9.66 -1.14
N ARG A 338 -8.16 9.72 -1.33
CA ARG A 338 -7.39 10.98 -1.41
C ARG A 338 -7.84 11.85 -2.59
N ALA A 339 -8.20 11.25 -3.72
CA ALA A 339 -8.69 11.97 -4.90
C ALA A 339 -9.99 12.74 -4.62
N LEU A 340 -10.80 12.28 -3.66
CA LEU A 340 -12.05 12.91 -3.29
C LEU A 340 -11.84 14.15 -2.39
N PHE A 341 -10.73 14.22 -1.65
CA PHE A 341 -10.47 15.32 -0.72
C PHE A 341 -10.51 16.71 -1.37
N PRO A 342 -9.72 17.02 -2.43
CA PRO A 342 -9.72 18.35 -3.04
C PRO A 342 -11.10 18.74 -3.60
N LEU A 343 -11.86 17.76 -4.11
CA LEU A 343 -13.22 17.96 -4.59
C LEU A 343 -14.17 18.35 -3.44
N SER A 344 -14.22 17.51 -2.40
CA SER A 344 -15.15 17.70 -1.28
C SER A 344 -14.83 18.95 -0.45
N ILE A 345 -13.56 19.28 -0.23
CA ILE A 345 -13.17 20.45 0.54
C ILE A 345 -13.42 21.75 -0.24
N THR A 346 -13.25 21.74 -1.57
CA THR A 346 -13.60 22.87 -2.45
C THR A 346 -15.11 23.13 -2.42
N LEU A 347 -15.92 22.07 -2.49
CA LEU A 347 -17.37 22.19 -2.35
C LEU A 347 -17.76 22.71 -0.95
N ALA A 348 -17.11 22.22 0.11
CA ALA A 348 -17.33 22.69 1.48
C ALA A 348 -17.05 24.19 1.63
N ALA A 349 -15.94 24.68 1.05
CA ALA A 349 -15.57 26.09 1.05
C ALA A 349 -16.62 26.94 0.31
N LYS A 350 -17.10 26.46 -0.83
CA LYS A 350 -18.12 27.14 -1.63
C LYS A 350 -19.45 27.29 -0.88
N ILE A 351 -19.96 26.19 -0.31
CA ILE A 351 -21.20 26.20 0.48
C ILE A 351 -21.03 27.08 1.73
N SER A 352 -19.90 26.96 2.43
CA SER A 352 -19.66 27.75 3.64
C SER A 352 -19.60 29.24 3.33
N ALA A 353 -19.11 29.65 2.15
CA ALA A 353 -19.14 31.05 1.74
C ALA A 353 -20.57 31.57 1.55
N GLU A 354 -21.46 30.80 0.90
CA GLU A 354 -22.87 31.19 0.71
C GLU A 354 -23.61 31.40 2.04
N PHE A 355 -23.40 30.47 2.98
CA PHE A 355 -24.04 30.51 4.30
C PHE A 355 -23.21 31.27 5.34
N GLN A 356 -22.16 31.97 4.92
CA GLN A 356 -21.25 32.73 5.78
C GLN A 356 -20.72 31.92 6.96
N GLY A 357 -20.52 30.61 6.81
CA GLY A 357 -20.03 29.67 7.82
C GLY A 357 -21.11 29.12 8.78
N GLU A 358 -22.37 29.51 8.63
CA GLU A 358 -23.46 29.12 9.55
C GLU A 358 -24.09 27.77 9.26
N MET A 359 -23.85 27.18 8.09
CA MET A 359 -24.35 25.84 7.77
C MET A 359 -23.42 24.81 8.40
N PRO A 360 -23.85 24.01 9.39
CA PRO A 360 -23.02 22.97 9.98
C PRO A 360 -22.62 21.92 8.93
N ILE A 361 -21.37 21.47 9.00
CA ILE A 361 -20.82 20.49 8.06
C ILE A 361 -20.31 19.26 8.82
N SER A 362 -20.84 18.09 8.45
CA SER A 362 -20.17 16.81 8.67
C SER A 362 -19.36 16.45 7.42
N PHE A 363 -18.15 15.92 7.56
CA PHE A 363 -17.23 15.76 6.42
C PHE A 363 -16.63 14.36 6.36
N SER A 364 -16.59 13.76 5.17
CA SER A 364 -15.95 12.45 4.97
C SER A 364 -14.99 12.39 3.79
N GLY A 365 -15.19 13.23 2.77
CA GLY A 365 -14.47 13.17 1.50
C GLY A 365 -12.95 13.15 1.64
N GLY A 366 -12.36 11.97 1.47
CA GLY A 366 -10.90 11.79 1.49
C GLY A 366 -10.19 12.13 2.79
N ILE A 367 -10.86 11.98 3.95
CA ILE A 367 -10.22 12.18 5.25
C ILE A 367 -9.13 11.13 5.49
N THR A 368 -7.95 11.64 5.87
CA THR A 368 -6.77 10.86 6.25
C THR A 368 -6.13 11.50 7.49
N GLU A 369 -5.16 10.81 8.07
CA GLU A 369 -4.39 11.39 9.18
C GLU A 369 -3.59 12.65 8.79
N HIS A 370 -3.32 12.87 7.49
CA HIS A 370 -2.61 14.04 6.98
C HIS A 370 -3.44 15.33 6.98
N ASN A 371 -4.76 15.24 6.84
CA ASN A 371 -5.63 16.41 6.60
C ASN A 371 -6.68 16.64 7.69
N VAL A 372 -6.95 15.65 8.55
CA VAL A 372 -8.03 15.72 9.53
C VAL A 372 -7.91 16.88 10.53
N LEU A 373 -6.67 17.22 10.94
CA LEU A 373 -6.43 18.34 11.85
C LEU A 373 -6.74 19.68 11.19
N ASP A 374 -6.33 19.86 9.94
CA ASP A 374 -6.60 21.08 9.17
C ASP A 374 -8.11 21.23 8.95
N VAL A 375 -8.83 20.14 8.62
CA VAL A 375 -10.29 20.15 8.48
C VAL A 375 -10.97 20.53 9.79
N PHE A 376 -10.60 19.87 10.90
CA PHE A 376 -11.20 20.14 12.21
C PHE A 376 -10.95 21.58 12.68
N ALA A 377 -9.78 22.16 12.38
CA ALA A 377 -9.43 23.54 12.72
C ALA A 377 -10.28 24.60 12.00
N THR A 378 -10.99 24.22 10.91
CA THR A 378 -11.97 25.11 10.24
C THR A 378 -13.30 25.19 10.97
N GLY A 379 -13.55 24.35 11.98
CA GLY A 379 -14.85 24.22 12.67
C GLY A 379 -15.74 23.11 12.09
N ILE A 380 -15.32 22.43 11.03
CA ILE A 380 -16.02 21.26 10.48
C ILE A 380 -15.95 20.10 11.49
N LYS A 381 -17.14 19.66 11.95
CA LYS A 381 -17.32 18.49 12.82
C LYS A 381 -18.78 18.01 12.79
N PRO A 382 -19.03 16.69 12.86
CA PRO A 382 -18.06 15.60 13.02
C PRO A 382 -17.34 15.26 11.70
N VAL A 383 -16.21 14.55 11.83
CA VAL A 383 -15.43 14.04 10.69
C VAL A 383 -15.59 12.52 10.66
N THR A 384 -15.95 11.94 9.51
CA THR A 384 -16.12 10.49 9.38
C THR A 384 -15.26 9.85 8.30
N MET A 385 -14.86 8.61 8.52
CA MET A 385 -13.84 7.92 7.73
C MET A 385 -14.43 6.80 6.87
N ALA A 386 -13.96 6.68 5.63
CA ALA A 386 -14.36 5.63 4.70
C ALA A 386 -13.14 4.79 4.28
N THR A 387 -12.52 5.10 3.14
CA THR A 387 -11.38 4.36 2.55
C THR A 387 -10.21 4.18 3.52
N GLU A 388 -9.97 5.18 4.35
CA GLU A 388 -8.87 5.17 5.31
C GLU A 388 -8.99 4.02 6.32
N MET A 389 -10.20 3.52 6.60
CA MET A 389 -10.39 2.32 7.44
C MET A 389 -10.24 1.01 6.65
N LEU A 390 -10.36 1.05 5.33
CA LEU A 390 -10.20 -0.12 4.44
C LEU A 390 -8.72 -0.38 4.06
N LYS A 391 -7.82 0.55 4.36
CA LYS A 391 -6.39 0.43 4.07
C LYS A 391 -5.64 -0.28 5.23
N PRO A 392 -4.41 -0.78 5.01
CA PRO A 392 -3.58 -1.41 6.07
C PRO A 392 -3.43 -0.54 7.31
N GLY A 393 -3.46 -1.07 8.53
CA GLY A 393 -3.62 -0.27 9.76
C GLY A 393 -5.08 -0.04 10.18
N GLY A 394 -6.02 -0.01 9.25
CA GLY A 394 -7.48 0.00 9.49
C GLY A 394 -7.93 0.87 10.67
N TYR A 395 -8.60 0.25 11.65
CA TYR A 395 -9.05 0.89 12.89
C TYR A 395 -7.94 1.57 13.71
N ALA A 396 -6.69 1.08 13.66
CA ALA A 396 -5.59 1.70 14.39
C ALA A 396 -5.28 3.13 13.89
N ARG A 397 -5.49 3.42 12.59
CA ARG A 397 -5.39 4.79 12.08
C ARG A 397 -6.49 5.70 12.63
N MET A 398 -7.71 5.19 12.77
CA MET A 398 -8.78 5.98 13.38
C MET A 398 -8.46 6.31 14.85
N ALA A 399 -7.89 5.37 15.60
CA ALA A 399 -7.43 5.62 16.97
C ALA A 399 -6.32 6.68 17.04
N ALA A 400 -5.37 6.66 16.08
CA ALA A 400 -4.34 7.70 15.96
C ALA A 400 -4.99 9.08 15.70
N ILE A 401 -5.99 9.15 14.82
CA ILE A 401 -6.72 10.38 14.51
C ILE A 401 -7.53 10.88 15.71
N ALA A 402 -8.24 10.00 16.41
CA ALA A 402 -8.98 10.35 17.63
C ALA A 402 -8.03 10.94 18.68
N THR A 403 -6.85 10.34 18.86
CA THR A 403 -5.79 10.83 19.76
C THR A 403 -5.31 12.24 19.37
N LYS A 404 -5.04 12.47 18.08
CA LYS A 404 -4.60 13.81 17.60
C LYS A 404 -5.69 14.87 17.78
N LEU A 405 -6.94 14.52 17.48
CA LEU A 405 -8.08 15.44 17.59
C LEU A 405 -8.39 15.84 19.04
N GLU A 406 -8.19 14.94 20.00
CA GLU A 406 -8.42 15.22 21.41
C GLU A 406 -7.67 16.47 21.90
N THR A 407 -6.42 16.62 21.48
CA THR A 407 -5.56 17.77 21.84
C THR A 407 -5.63 18.93 20.85
N ALA A 408 -6.33 18.77 19.72
CA ALA A 408 -6.39 19.77 18.66
C ALA A 408 -7.12 21.06 19.08
N SER A 409 -6.81 22.15 18.38
CA SER A 409 -7.63 23.37 18.34
C SER A 409 -8.86 23.14 17.45
N GLY A 410 -10.00 23.77 17.76
CA GLY A 410 -11.24 23.66 16.97
C GLY A 410 -12.47 23.18 17.76
N TRP A 411 -12.27 22.68 18.98
CA TRP A 411 -13.37 22.26 19.86
C TRP A 411 -14.35 23.40 20.17
N GLU A 412 -13.82 24.58 20.48
CA GLU A 412 -14.59 25.80 20.82
C GLU A 412 -15.21 26.53 19.62
N VAL A 413 -14.97 26.04 18.39
CA VAL A 413 -15.40 26.72 17.16
C VAL A 413 -16.81 26.27 16.77
N ASP A 414 -17.83 27.06 17.09
CA ASP A 414 -19.24 26.69 16.81
C ASP A 414 -19.70 27.06 15.39
N LYS A 415 -18.95 27.90 14.69
CA LYS A 415 -19.23 28.38 13.34
C LYS A 415 -18.03 28.12 12.43
N ILE A 416 -18.26 27.74 11.18
CA ILE A 416 -17.17 27.43 10.24
C ILE A 416 -16.38 28.71 9.91
N ASP A 417 -15.06 28.63 10.06
CA ASP A 417 -14.11 29.65 9.64
C ASP A 417 -13.92 29.56 8.11
N VAL A 418 -14.71 30.36 7.39
CA VAL A 418 -14.75 30.36 5.92
C VAL A 418 -13.37 30.67 5.32
N ALA A 419 -12.61 31.60 5.90
CA ALA A 419 -11.31 31.99 5.38
C ALA A 419 -10.29 30.84 5.51
N LYS A 420 -10.24 30.17 6.67
CA LYS A 420 -9.39 28.98 6.84
C LYS A 420 -9.80 27.84 5.92
N LEU A 421 -11.11 27.65 5.72
CA LEU A 421 -11.62 26.59 4.85
C LEU A 421 -11.28 26.85 3.38
N GLN A 422 -11.35 28.11 2.92
CA GLN A 422 -10.90 28.51 1.58
C GLN A 422 -9.39 28.26 1.38
N ALA A 423 -8.57 28.70 2.34
CA ALA A 423 -7.12 28.45 2.30
C ALA A 423 -6.80 26.94 2.27
N LEU A 424 -7.54 26.13 3.01
CA LEU A 424 -7.39 24.67 2.98
C LEU A 424 -7.80 24.08 1.62
N ALA A 425 -8.86 24.59 1.01
CA ALA A 425 -9.28 24.15 -0.33
C ALA A 425 -8.21 24.47 -1.39
N GLU A 426 -7.63 25.67 -1.38
CA GLU A 426 -6.53 26.04 -2.27
C GLU A 426 -5.28 25.17 -2.04
N LYS A 427 -4.90 24.98 -0.78
CA LYS A 427 -3.79 24.09 -0.39
C LYS A 427 -4.02 22.66 -0.88
N SER A 428 -5.26 22.17 -0.84
CA SER A 428 -5.58 20.79 -1.22
C SER A 428 -5.30 20.48 -2.69
N LEU A 429 -5.23 21.48 -3.57
CA LEU A 429 -4.94 21.29 -4.99
C LEU A 429 -3.47 20.96 -5.26
N THR A 430 -2.56 21.30 -4.33
CA THR A 430 -1.11 21.15 -4.51
C THR A 430 -0.43 20.37 -3.37
N ALA A 431 -1.14 20.06 -2.30
CA ALA A 431 -0.60 19.31 -1.17
C ALA A 431 -0.16 17.91 -1.60
N GLY A 432 1.05 17.47 -1.21
CA GLY A 432 1.59 16.17 -1.63
C GLY A 432 0.62 14.99 -1.39
N TYR A 433 -0.01 14.90 -0.22
CA TYR A 433 -0.93 13.80 0.11
C TYR A 433 -2.19 13.70 -0.78
N SER A 434 -2.57 14.78 -1.46
CA SER A 434 -3.70 14.82 -2.39
C SER A 434 -3.31 14.58 -3.84
N GLN A 435 -2.03 14.34 -4.15
CA GLN A 435 -1.56 14.05 -5.51
C GLN A 435 -1.46 12.54 -5.76
N LYS A 436 -1.72 12.06 -6.99
CA LYS A 436 -1.59 10.63 -7.32
C LYS A 436 -0.18 10.09 -7.09
N HIS A 437 0.84 10.89 -7.41
CA HIS A 437 2.23 10.47 -7.30
C HIS A 437 2.71 10.21 -5.87
N PHE A 438 2.03 10.76 -4.84
CA PHE A 438 2.36 10.52 -3.43
C PHE A 438 2.39 9.04 -3.06
N ARG A 439 1.40 8.27 -3.53
CA ARG A 439 1.37 6.80 -3.39
C ARG A 439 2.13 6.12 -4.53
N GLY A 440 2.05 6.68 -5.75
CA GLY A 440 2.64 6.10 -6.96
C GLY A 440 1.84 4.90 -7.49
N SER A 441 2.35 4.25 -8.54
CA SER A 441 1.70 3.11 -9.22
C SER A 441 2.24 1.73 -8.80
N ALA A 442 3.31 1.71 -8.01
CA ALA A 442 3.97 0.46 -7.60
C ALA A 442 3.08 -0.40 -6.69
N LYS A 443 3.22 -1.72 -6.74
CA LYS A 443 2.47 -2.65 -5.87
C LYS A 443 3.44 -3.65 -5.25
N ALA A 444 3.32 -3.85 -3.94
CA ALA A 444 4.06 -4.89 -3.25
C ALA A 444 3.58 -6.27 -3.73
N SER A 445 4.51 -7.10 -4.20
CA SER A 445 4.18 -8.42 -4.73
C SER A 445 5.26 -9.45 -4.40
N VAL A 446 4.80 -10.66 -4.10
CA VAL A 446 5.56 -11.90 -3.98
C VAL A 446 4.97 -12.83 -5.02
N LYS A 447 5.77 -13.17 -6.03
CA LYS A 447 5.35 -13.98 -7.19
C LYS A 447 5.26 -15.47 -6.83
N SER A 448 4.35 -15.79 -5.93
CA SER A 448 4.08 -17.13 -5.44
C SER A 448 2.67 -17.21 -4.84
N PRO A 449 2.02 -18.38 -4.86
CA PRO A 449 0.73 -18.58 -4.21
C PRO A 449 0.81 -18.29 -2.70
N LEU A 450 -0.30 -17.82 -2.13
CA LEU A 450 -0.42 -17.64 -0.67
C LEU A 450 -0.35 -19.01 0.03
N PRO A 451 0.68 -19.29 0.86
CA PRO A 451 0.75 -20.58 1.55
C PRO A 451 -0.32 -20.64 2.65
N LEU A 452 -0.84 -21.85 2.93
CA LEU A 452 -1.83 -22.08 3.99
C LEU A 452 -1.32 -21.59 5.36
N PHE A 453 -0.09 -21.98 5.69
CA PHE A 453 0.66 -21.56 6.89
C PHE A 453 1.80 -20.61 6.52
N ASN A 454 2.34 -19.88 7.50
CA ASN A 454 3.63 -19.17 7.36
C ASN A 454 3.68 -18.09 6.26
N CYS A 455 2.61 -17.31 6.07
CA CYS A 455 2.53 -16.32 4.99
C CYS A 455 3.26 -14.99 5.23
N THR A 456 4.13 -14.88 6.23
CA THR A 456 4.95 -13.68 6.40
C THR A 456 6.11 -13.72 5.41
N ALA A 457 6.33 -12.60 4.72
CA ALA A 457 7.39 -12.42 3.75
C ALA A 457 7.64 -10.92 3.59
N ALA A 458 8.90 -10.54 3.36
CA ALA A 458 9.28 -9.19 3.01
C ALA A 458 9.33 -9.05 1.48
N PRO A 459 8.35 -8.41 0.82
CA PRO A 459 8.33 -8.36 -0.65
C PRO A 459 9.50 -7.52 -1.20
N CYS A 460 10.01 -6.56 -0.43
CA CYS A 460 11.21 -5.82 -0.76
C CYS A 460 12.45 -6.71 -0.92
N LYS A 461 12.56 -7.79 -0.14
CA LYS A 461 13.64 -8.78 -0.23
C LYS A 461 13.48 -9.65 -1.48
N THR A 462 12.29 -10.20 -1.72
CA THR A 462 11.98 -11.00 -2.92
C THR A 462 12.15 -10.20 -4.22
N ALA A 463 11.84 -8.91 -4.20
CA ALA A 463 12.01 -8.02 -5.34
C ALA A 463 13.48 -7.61 -5.58
N CYS A 464 14.35 -7.74 -4.58
CA CYS A 464 15.77 -7.44 -4.71
C CYS A 464 16.45 -8.60 -5.45
N PRO A 465 17.13 -8.38 -6.60
CA PRO A 465 17.75 -9.47 -7.37
C PRO A 465 18.81 -10.28 -6.60
N ILE A 466 19.38 -9.70 -5.54
CA ILE A 466 20.36 -10.34 -4.65
C ILE A 466 19.75 -10.82 -3.32
N ASN A 467 18.42 -10.78 -3.15
CA ASN A 467 17.70 -11.20 -1.94
C ASN A 467 18.27 -10.61 -0.63
N GLN A 468 18.63 -9.32 -0.67
CA GLN A 468 19.22 -8.60 0.46
C GLN A 468 18.28 -8.62 1.68
N ASP A 469 18.82 -8.83 2.88
CA ASP A 469 18.09 -8.88 4.16
C ASP A 469 17.70 -7.48 4.64
N ILE A 470 16.76 -6.89 3.90
CA ILE A 470 16.40 -5.47 4.00
C ILE A 470 15.83 -5.10 5.37
N PRO A 471 14.80 -5.79 5.89
CA PRO A 471 14.29 -5.51 7.24
C PRO A 471 15.39 -5.54 8.31
N GLU A 472 16.30 -6.50 8.21
CA GLU A 472 17.34 -6.75 9.20
C GLU A 472 18.39 -5.64 9.22
N TYR A 473 18.95 -5.26 8.07
CA TYR A 473 19.95 -4.18 8.07
C TYR A 473 19.33 -2.82 8.39
N ILE A 474 18.04 -2.59 8.05
CA ILE A 474 17.34 -1.37 8.46
C ILE A 474 17.21 -1.32 9.97
N ARG A 475 16.84 -2.44 10.62
CA ARG A 475 16.80 -2.53 12.08
C ARG A 475 18.17 -2.28 12.70
N LEU A 476 19.23 -2.91 12.18
CA LEU A 476 20.59 -2.68 12.68
C LEU A 476 21.01 -1.22 12.53
N ALA A 477 20.72 -0.58 11.39
CA ALA A 477 21.01 0.83 11.16
C ALA A 477 20.22 1.76 12.10
N GLY A 478 18.94 1.49 12.37
CA GLY A 478 18.14 2.24 13.35
C GLY A 478 18.55 1.99 14.81
N GLN A 479 19.25 0.89 15.07
CA GLN A 479 19.90 0.62 16.36
C GLN A 479 21.33 1.19 16.42
N LYS A 480 21.76 1.95 15.40
CA LYS A 480 23.12 2.52 15.25
C LYS A 480 24.23 1.47 15.20
N ARG A 481 23.89 0.21 14.89
CA ARG A 481 24.81 -0.92 14.71
C ARG A 481 25.25 -0.98 13.25
N TYR A 482 25.86 0.10 12.77
CA TYR A 482 26.12 0.30 11.34
C TYR A 482 27.13 -0.70 10.76
N ALA A 483 28.17 -1.07 11.52
CA ALA A 483 29.15 -2.06 11.08
C ALA A 483 28.53 -3.46 10.88
N GLU A 484 27.60 -3.85 11.75
CA GLU A 484 26.86 -5.11 11.63
C GLU A 484 25.85 -5.06 10.47
N ALA A 485 25.16 -3.92 10.29
CA ALA A 485 24.31 -3.70 9.12
C ALA A 485 25.10 -3.83 7.82
N LEU A 486 26.29 -3.23 7.76
CA LEU A 486 27.19 -3.29 6.62
C LEU A 486 27.73 -4.69 6.37
N ALA A 487 28.10 -5.43 7.43
CA ALA A 487 28.51 -6.83 7.33
C ALA A 487 27.41 -7.69 6.69
N LEU A 488 26.16 -7.54 7.15
CA LEU A 488 25.00 -8.24 6.59
C LEU A 488 24.75 -7.87 5.12
N ILE A 489 24.92 -6.59 4.76
CA ILE A 489 24.82 -6.14 3.36
C ILE A 489 25.87 -6.85 2.50
N TYR A 490 27.13 -6.90 2.94
CA TYR A 490 28.24 -7.54 2.23
C TYR A 490 28.10 -9.06 2.05
N GLU A 491 27.21 -9.73 2.81
CA GLU A 491 26.92 -11.15 2.62
C GLU A 491 26.34 -11.45 1.23
N LYS A 492 25.53 -10.54 0.70
CA LYS A 492 24.82 -10.71 -0.58
C LYS A 492 25.12 -9.62 -1.62
N ASN A 493 25.83 -8.56 -1.24
CA ASN A 493 26.15 -7.44 -2.11
C ASN A 493 27.64 -7.11 -2.13
N ALA A 494 28.28 -7.25 -3.28
CA ALA A 494 29.70 -6.94 -3.44
C ALA A 494 30.00 -5.44 -3.54
N LEU A 495 29.00 -4.61 -3.89
CA LEU A 495 29.18 -3.21 -4.26
C LEU A 495 28.18 -2.30 -3.52
N PRO A 496 28.18 -2.27 -2.18
CA PRO A 496 27.20 -1.50 -1.42
C PRO A 496 27.40 0.02 -1.53
N GLY A 497 28.61 0.53 -1.79
CA GLY A 497 28.81 1.96 -2.07
C GLY A 497 28.10 2.37 -3.35
N ILE A 498 28.33 1.64 -4.44
CA ILE A 498 27.67 1.88 -5.73
C ILE A 498 26.15 1.69 -5.61
N THR A 499 25.70 0.57 -5.06
CA THR A 499 24.26 0.26 -4.96
C THR A 499 23.53 1.00 -3.83
N GLY A 500 24.25 1.70 -2.95
CA GLY A 500 23.70 2.67 -2.00
C GLY A 500 23.50 4.05 -2.64
N THR A 501 24.11 4.30 -3.80
CA THR A 501 24.06 5.62 -4.45
C THR A 501 23.14 5.62 -5.68
N ILE A 502 23.24 4.61 -6.56
CA ILE A 502 22.63 4.66 -7.90
C ILE A 502 21.87 3.39 -8.31
N CYS A 503 21.56 2.49 -7.36
CA CYS A 503 20.72 1.34 -7.68
C CYS A 503 19.29 1.81 -8.07
N ASP A 504 18.59 0.99 -8.84
CA ASP A 504 17.20 1.21 -9.28
C ASP A 504 16.18 0.95 -8.15
N HIS A 505 16.61 0.24 -7.08
CA HIS A 505 15.83 -0.01 -5.86
C HIS A 505 14.40 -0.53 -6.11
N ALA A 506 14.26 -1.52 -7.00
CA ALA A 506 13.00 -2.25 -7.18
C ALA A 506 12.38 -2.75 -5.84
N CYS A 507 13.24 -3.00 -4.83
CA CYS A 507 12.85 -3.29 -3.46
C CYS A 507 11.98 -2.22 -2.78
N GLN A 508 12.23 -0.93 -3.02
CA GLN A 508 11.44 0.18 -2.44
C GLN A 508 10.02 0.19 -2.97
N HIS A 509 9.90 -0.03 -4.28
CA HIS A 509 8.61 -0.10 -4.97
C HIS A 509 7.81 -1.37 -4.62
N ASN A 510 8.41 -2.32 -3.91
CA ASN A 510 7.74 -3.49 -3.34
C ASN A 510 7.55 -3.39 -1.81
N CYS A 511 7.81 -2.23 -1.21
CA CYS A 511 7.61 -2.02 0.22
C CYS A 511 6.12 -1.94 0.57
N THR A 512 5.63 -2.79 1.47
CA THR A 512 4.22 -2.77 1.92
C THR A 512 3.81 -1.47 2.61
N ARG A 513 4.78 -0.66 3.10
CA ARG A 513 4.53 0.67 3.66
C ARG A 513 3.96 1.66 2.62
N LEU A 514 4.10 1.37 1.33
CA LEU A 514 3.50 2.17 0.24
C LEU A 514 1.99 2.35 0.42
N ASP A 515 1.30 1.38 1.03
CA ASP A 515 -0.14 1.42 1.28
C ASP A 515 -0.54 2.20 2.55
N TYR A 516 0.45 2.75 3.28
CA TYR A 516 0.26 3.64 4.43
C TYR A 516 0.60 5.09 4.06
N GLU A 517 1.88 5.37 3.76
CA GLU A 517 2.41 6.74 3.60
C GLU A 517 3.64 6.80 2.66
N GLY A 518 3.72 5.88 1.69
CA GLY A 518 4.87 5.75 0.81
C GLY A 518 5.94 4.77 1.31
N CYS A 519 6.92 4.48 0.45
CA CYS A 519 7.93 3.45 0.72
C CYS A 519 8.96 3.87 1.78
N VAL A 520 9.61 2.86 2.36
CA VAL A 520 10.81 3.03 3.19
C VAL A 520 11.98 3.42 2.29
N GLN A 521 12.84 4.34 2.72
CA GLN A 521 14.02 4.81 1.97
C GLN A 521 15.19 3.82 2.08
N ILE A 522 14.97 2.61 1.55
CA ILE A 522 15.89 1.47 1.62
C ILE A 522 17.30 1.82 1.07
N ARG A 523 17.39 2.60 -0.01
CA ARG A 523 18.65 3.10 -0.57
C ARG A 523 19.44 3.91 0.44
N GLU A 524 18.79 4.91 1.03
CA GLU A 524 19.43 5.84 1.93
C GLU A 524 19.89 5.15 3.21
N VAL A 525 19.13 4.18 3.72
CA VAL A 525 19.57 3.39 4.88
C VAL A 525 20.78 2.51 4.54
N LYS A 526 20.84 1.92 3.33
CA LYS A 526 22.02 1.18 2.88
C LYS A 526 23.24 2.10 2.78
N ARG A 527 23.06 3.27 2.20
CA ARG A 527 24.11 4.29 2.09
C ARG A 527 24.60 4.75 3.46
N LEU A 528 23.69 4.99 4.40
CA LEU A 528 24.01 5.31 5.79
C LEU A 528 24.85 4.21 6.45
N ALA A 529 24.50 2.93 6.25
CA ALA A 529 25.28 1.82 6.77
C ALA A 529 26.70 1.77 6.20
N VAL A 530 26.89 2.09 4.91
CA VAL A 530 28.21 2.24 4.30
C VAL A 530 28.97 3.40 4.92
N GLU A 531 28.38 4.61 4.96
CA GLU A 531 29.04 5.83 5.43
C GLU A 531 29.44 5.76 6.91
N GLN A 532 28.59 5.18 7.77
CA GLN A 532 28.82 5.14 9.23
C GLN A 532 29.50 3.85 9.70
N GLY A 533 29.33 2.74 8.98
CA GLY A 533 29.83 1.42 9.40
C GLY A 533 31.22 1.07 8.89
N TRP A 534 31.73 1.78 7.88
CA TRP A 534 32.94 1.38 7.15
C TRP A 534 34.19 1.22 8.03
N ASP A 535 34.50 2.22 8.85
CA ASP A 535 35.74 2.24 9.64
C ASP A 535 35.80 1.12 10.68
N GLU A 536 34.68 0.79 11.30
CA GLU A 536 34.57 -0.30 12.26
C GLU A 536 34.54 -1.67 11.55
N TYR A 537 33.74 -1.80 10.49
CA TYR A 537 33.69 -3.03 9.71
C TYR A 537 35.07 -3.43 9.15
N ARG A 538 35.84 -2.46 8.65
CA ARG A 538 37.18 -2.69 8.12
C ARG A 538 38.16 -3.24 9.16
N LYS A 539 37.96 -2.98 10.45
CA LYS A 539 38.81 -3.52 11.52
C LYS A 539 38.51 -5.00 11.83
N ASN A 540 37.30 -5.44 11.51
CA ASN A 540 36.74 -6.70 12.00
C ASN A 540 36.54 -7.77 10.91
N TYR A 541 36.56 -7.41 9.62
CA TYR A 541 36.36 -8.40 8.56
C TYR A 541 37.52 -9.40 8.48
N VAL A 542 37.19 -10.65 8.15
CA VAL A 542 38.14 -11.76 8.11
C VAL A 542 38.38 -12.16 6.65
N LEU A 543 39.65 -12.16 6.25
CA LEU A 543 40.08 -12.72 4.98
C LEU A 543 40.19 -14.26 5.08
N PRO A 544 39.94 -15.00 3.99
CA PRO A 544 40.12 -16.44 3.98
C PRO A 544 41.57 -16.81 4.29
N GLN A 545 41.77 -17.80 5.18
CA GLN A 545 43.09 -18.15 5.70
C GLN A 545 43.95 -18.97 4.73
N SER A 546 43.33 -19.72 3.81
CA SER A 546 44.04 -20.57 2.84
C SER A 546 43.37 -20.55 1.48
N LYS A 547 44.19 -20.55 0.42
CA LYS A 547 43.71 -20.73 -0.96
C LYS A 547 43.44 -22.21 -1.23
N ASN A 548 42.29 -22.55 -1.83
CA ASN A 548 41.92 -23.95 -2.10
C ASN A 548 42.59 -24.58 -3.34
N GLY A 549 43.50 -23.85 -4.00
CA GLY A 549 44.21 -24.29 -5.21
C GLY A 549 43.46 -24.05 -6.52
N VAL A 550 42.17 -23.70 -6.47
CA VAL A 550 41.36 -23.38 -7.66
C VAL A 550 41.68 -21.97 -8.15
N LYS A 551 41.87 -21.83 -9.47
CA LYS A 551 42.11 -20.57 -10.16
C LYS A 551 40.96 -20.22 -11.11
N VAL A 552 40.46 -19.00 -10.99
CA VAL A 552 39.37 -18.48 -11.83
C VAL A 552 39.79 -17.20 -12.51
N ALA A 553 39.60 -17.13 -13.83
CA ALA A 553 39.75 -15.89 -14.59
C ALA A 553 38.38 -15.25 -14.81
N VAL A 554 38.28 -13.93 -14.63
CA VAL A 554 37.06 -13.16 -14.89
C VAL A 554 37.36 -12.14 -15.98
N MET A 555 36.64 -12.18 -17.09
CA MET A 555 36.79 -11.25 -18.21
C MET A 555 35.79 -10.10 -18.07
N GLY A 556 36.28 -8.90 -17.78
CA GLY A 556 35.50 -7.68 -17.57
C GLY A 556 35.45 -7.28 -16.09
N ALA A 557 35.80 -6.03 -15.79
CA ALA A 557 35.79 -5.46 -14.44
C ALA A 557 34.57 -4.55 -14.19
N GLY A 558 33.43 -4.85 -14.81
CA GLY A 558 32.14 -4.24 -14.48
C GLY A 558 31.46 -4.88 -13.25
N PRO A 559 30.25 -4.43 -12.87
CA PRO A 559 29.57 -4.91 -11.67
C PRO A 559 29.45 -6.44 -11.53
N ALA A 560 29.15 -7.15 -12.63
CA ALA A 560 29.05 -8.61 -12.62
C ALA A 560 30.40 -9.30 -12.38
N GLY A 561 31.47 -8.82 -13.02
CA GLY A 561 32.82 -9.38 -12.85
C GLY A 561 33.38 -9.11 -11.46
N LEU A 562 33.22 -7.87 -10.96
CA LEU A 562 33.60 -7.49 -9.61
C LEU A 562 32.86 -8.32 -8.55
N ALA A 563 31.54 -8.52 -8.70
CA ALA A 563 30.77 -9.36 -7.80
C ALA A 563 31.23 -10.82 -7.82
N SER A 564 31.44 -11.38 -9.01
CA SER A 564 31.95 -12.76 -9.16
C SER A 564 33.28 -12.94 -8.43
N ALA A 565 34.21 -12.00 -8.64
CA ALA A 565 35.54 -12.05 -8.05
C ALA A 565 35.49 -11.92 -6.52
N TYR A 566 34.69 -11.00 -6.00
CA TYR A 566 34.51 -10.82 -4.56
C TYR A 566 33.99 -12.09 -3.86
N PHE A 567 32.92 -12.69 -4.38
CA PHE A 567 32.32 -13.86 -3.73
C PHE A 567 33.19 -15.11 -3.82
N LEU A 568 33.88 -15.33 -4.95
CA LEU A 568 34.87 -16.41 -5.09
C LEU A 568 36.06 -16.20 -4.14
N ALA A 569 36.60 -14.98 -4.10
CA ALA A 569 37.71 -14.64 -3.22
C ALA A 569 37.36 -14.89 -1.75
N ARG A 570 36.16 -14.56 -1.30
CA ARG A 570 35.68 -14.85 0.06
C ARG A 570 35.69 -16.33 0.45
N GLN A 571 35.62 -17.23 -0.54
CA GLN A 571 35.69 -18.68 -0.33
C GLN A 571 37.11 -19.25 -0.46
N GLY A 572 38.13 -18.39 -0.57
CA GLY A 572 39.53 -18.81 -0.71
C GLY A 572 39.92 -19.21 -2.13
N ILE A 573 39.12 -18.90 -3.14
CA ILE A 573 39.47 -19.16 -4.54
C ILE A 573 40.38 -18.05 -5.08
N SER A 574 41.41 -18.42 -5.85
CA SER A 574 42.29 -17.42 -6.50
C SER A 574 41.62 -16.84 -7.73
N VAL A 575 41.46 -15.52 -7.78
CA VAL A 575 40.76 -14.85 -8.88
C VAL A 575 41.61 -13.77 -9.51
N THR A 576 41.66 -13.78 -10.84
CA THR A 576 42.28 -12.73 -11.66
C THR A 576 41.23 -12.13 -12.60
N VAL A 577 41.04 -10.82 -12.52
CA VAL A 577 40.11 -10.06 -13.37
C VAL A 577 40.89 -9.41 -14.51
N TYR A 578 40.51 -9.71 -15.75
CA TYR A 578 41.08 -9.14 -16.97
C TYR A 578 40.15 -8.04 -17.51
N GLU A 579 40.66 -6.83 -17.66
CA GLU A 579 39.91 -5.66 -18.11
C GLU A 579 40.63 -5.01 -19.29
N THR A 580 39.88 -4.73 -20.37
CA THR A 580 40.43 -4.14 -21.59
C THR A 580 40.75 -2.66 -21.42
N ARG A 581 40.11 -1.99 -20.45
CA ARG A 581 40.37 -0.59 -20.08
C ARG A 581 41.46 -0.46 -19.01
N ALA A 582 41.89 0.78 -18.77
CA ALA A 582 42.90 1.12 -17.78
C ALA A 582 42.39 1.09 -16.32
N SER A 583 41.09 0.93 -16.09
CA SER A 583 40.49 0.90 -14.74
C SER A 583 39.21 0.07 -14.68
N ALA A 584 38.94 -0.46 -13.48
CA ALA A 584 37.72 -1.19 -13.14
C ALA A 584 36.51 -0.28 -12.92
N GLY A 585 35.32 -0.89 -12.85
CA GLY A 585 34.03 -0.25 -12.59
C GLY A 585 33.06 -0.29 -13.78
N GLY A 586 33.53 -0.65 -14.98
CA GLY A 586 32.70 -0.80 -16.18
C GLY A 586 31.82 0.43 -16.47
N THR A 587 30.55 0.20 -16.82
CA THR A 587 29.57 1.27 -17.10
C THR A 587 29.46 2.29 -15.97
N VAL A 588 29.54 1.86 -14.71
CA VAL A 588 29.43 2.75 -13.55
C VAL A 588 30.54 3.78 -13.53
N GLN A 589 31.77 3.35 -13.82
CA GLN A 589 32.92 4.25 -13.81
C GLN A 589 33.00 5.13 -15.06
N HIS A 590 32.67 4.54 -16.22
CA HIS A 590 33.06 5.13 -17.49
C HIS A 590 31.91 5.81 -18.21
N ILE A 591 30.66 5.51 -17.86
CA ILE A 591 29.46 6.00 -18.56
C ILE A 591 28.54 6.80 -17.63
N ILE A 592 28.29 6.32 -16.41
CA ILE A 592 27.39 7.04 -15.48
C ILE A 592 28.04 8.38 -15.10
N PRO A 593 27.32 9.51 -15.16
CA PRO A 593 27.92 10.82 -14.88
C PRO A 593 28.44 10.96 -13.45
N ASN A 594 29.62 11.59 -13.30
CA ASN A 594 30.27 11.79 -11.99
C ASN A 594 29.45 12.63 -10.98
N PHE A 595 28.45 13.39 -11.43
CA PHE A 595 27.54 14.10 -10.50
C PHE A 595 26.49 13.18 -9.86
N ARG A 596 26.26 11.98 -10.41
CA ARG A 596 25.36 10.98 -9.81
C ARG A 596 26.07 10.12 -8.78
N ILE A 597 27.34 9.80 -9.02
CA ILE A 597 28.16 8.98 -8.13
C ILE A 597 29.61 9.47 -8.15
N SER A 598 30.21 9.59 -6.97
CA SER A 598 31.60 10.05 -6.84
C SER A 598 32.59 8.94 -7.22
N ARG A 599 33.76 9.34 -7.73
CA ARG A 599 34.85 8.40 -8.04
C ARG A 599 35.33 7.69 -6.77
N GLU A 600 35.34 8.40 -5.66
CA GLU A 600 35.72 7.90 -4.34
C GLU A 600 34.79 6.75 -3.90
N THR A 601 33.48 6.88 -4.13
CA THR A 601 32.51 5.81 -3.83
C THR A 601 32.78 4.55 -4.66
N ILE A 602 33.07 4.71 -5.96
CA ILE A 602 33.37 3.60 -6.87
C ILE A 602 34.68 2.92 -6.47
N ASP A 603 35.73 3.71 -6.24
CA ASP A 603 37.05 3.23 -5.87
C ASP A 603 37.04 2.55 -4.48
N SER A 604 36.20 2.99 -3.55
CA SER A 604 36.04 2.33 -2.24
C SER A 604 35.61 0.87 -2.39
N ASP A 605 34.57 0.59 -3.19
CA ASP A 605 34.11 -0.77 -3.45
C ASP A 605 35.17 -1.61 -4.16
N ILE A 606 35.83 -1.06 -5.20
CA ILE A 606 36.87 -1.77 -5.98
C ILE A 606 38.09 -2.08 -5.09
N ASN A 607 38.54 -1.12 -4.29
CA ASN A 607 39.68 -1.30 -3.39
C ASN A 607 39.39 -2.35 -2.31
N PHE A 608 38.14 -2.44 -1.83
CA PHE A 608 37.75 -3.50 -0.92
C PHE A 608 37.87 -4.89 -1.56
N ILE A 609 37.45 -5.05 -2.81
CA ILE A 609 37.59 -6.30 -3.56
C ILE A 609 39.08 -6.64 -3.77
N LYS A 610 39.91 -5.64 -4.08
CA LYS A 610 41.36 -5.82 -4.19
C LYS A 610 41.97 -6.26 -2.86
N ALA A 611 41.50 -5.70 -1.74
CA ALA A 611 41.92 -6.11 -0.39
C ALA A 611 41.50 -7.55 -0.04
N HIS A 612 40.55 -8.14 -0.78
CA HIS A 612 40.21 -9.57 -0.68
C HIS A 612 41.16 -10.49 -1.47
N GLY A 613 42.24 -9.95 -2.04
CA GLY A 613 43.24 -10.73 -2.77
C GLY A 613 42.90 -10.99 -4.23
N VAL A 614 41.93 -10.26 -4.80
CA VAL A 614 41.63 -10.30 -6.23
C VAL A 614 42.71 -9.54 -7.01
N GLU A 615 43.27 -10.20 -8.02
CA GLU A 615 44.26 -9.62 -8.92
C GLU A 615 43.57 -8.97 -10.13
N PHE A 616 44.12 -7.85 -10.62
CA PHE A 616 43.59 -7.14 -11.78
C PHE A 616 44.67 -6.99 -12.87
N VAL A 617 44.31 -7.37 -14.09
CA VAL A 617 45.12 -7.18 -15.30
C VAL A 617 44.37 -6.19 -16.20
N PHE A 618 44.76 -4.92 -16.09
CA PHE A 618 44.21 -3.85 -16.92
C PHE A 618 44.89 -3.78 -18.29
N ASN A 619 44.23 -3.14 -19.25
CA ASN A 619 44.66 -3.08 -20.66
C ASN A 619 44.92 -4.46 -21.26
N SER A 620 44.15 -5.47 -20.83
CA SER A 620 44.25 -6.82 -21.38
C SER A 620 43.85 -6.83 -22.86
N SER A 621 44.43 -7.75 -23.65
CA SER A 621 44.12 -7.88 -25.06
C SER A 621 42.60 -8.09 -25.30
N PRO A 622 41.97 -7.34 -26.23
CA PRO A 622 40.58 -7.58 -26.63
C PRO A 622 40.41 -8.87 -27.46
N ASP A 623 41.51 -9.53 -27.80
CA ASP A 623 41.53 -10.83 -28.48
C ASP A 623 41.64 -12.01 -27.50
N LEU A 624 41.85 -11.75 -26.20
CA LEU A 624 41.95 -12.79 -25.19
C LEU A 624 40.65 -13.63 -25.14
N THR A 625 40.78 -14.96 -25.23
CA THR A 625 39.64 -15.88 -25.21
C THR A 625 39.61 -16.73 -23.94
N PRO A 626 38.44 -17.34 -23.60
CA PRO A 626 38.37 -18.34 -22.54
C PRO A 626 39.31 -19.53 -22.74
N ALA A 627 39.59 -19.91 -24.00
CA ALA A 627 40.52 -21.00 -24.31
C ALA A 627 41.97 -20.65 -23.95
N ASP A 628 42.40 -19.41 -24.23
CA ASP A 628 43.74 -18.93 -23.87
C ASP A 628 43.94 -18.93 -22.35
N LEU A 629 42.92 -18.50 -21.61
CA LEU A 629 42.93 -18.50 -20.15
C LEU A 629 43.00 -19.93 -19.59
N LYS A 630 42.27 -20.89 -20.17
CA LYS A 630 42.43 -22.29 -19.77
C LYS A 630 43.84 -22.83 -20.00
N GLN A 631 44.47 -22.47 -21.12
CA GLN A 631 45.87 -22.84 -21.40
C GLN A 631 46.85 -22.22 -20.41
N GLN A 632 46.52 -21.05 -19.84
CA GLN A 632 47.27 -20.41 -18.75
C GLN A 632 47.04 -21.06 -17.37
N GLY A 633 46.25 -22.14 -17.30
CA GLY A 633 46.05 -22.94 -16.08
C GLY A 633 44.90 -22.45 -15.18
N TYR A 634 43.98 -21.65 -15.70
CA TYR A 634 42.73 -21.33 -14.99
C TYR A 634 41.73 -22.49 -15.11
N ASN A 635 41.16 -22.91 -13.98
CA ASN A 635 40.17 -23.98 -13.90
C ASN A 635 38.82 -23.55 -14.47
N TYR A 636 38.45 -22.29 -14.24
CA TYR A 636 37.18 -21.70 -14.65
C TYR A 636 37.37 -20.32 -15.28
N VAL A 637 36.47 -19.95 -16.20
CA VAL A 637 36.40 -18.60 -16.78
C VAL A 637 34.99 -18.04 -16.64
N ILE A 638 34.86 -16.81 -16.14
CA ILE A 638 33.61 -16.06 -16.12
C ILE A 638 33.71 -14.91 -17.12
N VAL A 639 32.82 -14.88 -18.10
CA VAL A 639 32.75 -13.82 -19.11
C VAL A 639 31.68 -12.80 -18.71
N ALA A 640 32.13 -11.59 -18.37
CA ALA A 640 31.34 -10.49 -17.81
C ALA A 640 31.63 -9.16 -18.54
N VAL A 641 31.68 -9.21 -19.87
CA VAL A 641 32.12 -8.12 -20.76
C VAL A 641 31.04 -7.08 -21.10
N GLY A 642 29.82 -7.24 -20.57
CA GLY A 642 28.69 -6.32 -20.76
C GLY A 642 27.91 -6.51 -22.07
N ALA A 643 26.86 -5.71 -22.23
CA ALA A 643 26.23 -5.45 -23.52
C ALA A 643 26.94 -4.24 -24.14
N GLY A 644 27.04 -4.21 -25.46
CA GLY A 644 27.86 -3.18 -26.12
C GLY A 644 27.58 -3.05 -27.61
N ALA A 645 26.54 -3.74 -28.11
CA ALA A 645 26.04 -3.49 -29.45
C ALA A 645 24.99 -2.38 -29.36
N GLU A 646 25.27 -1.23 -29.97
CA GLU A 646 24.29 -0.16 -30.07
C GLU A 646 23.10 -0.61 -30.93
N LYS A 647 21.88 -0.28 -30.53
CA LYS A 647 20.70 -0.52 -31.37
C LYS A 647 20.76 0.33 -32.62
N THR A 648 20.53 -0.30 -33.77
CA THR A 648 20.47 0.42 -35.05
C THR A 648 19.34 1.43 -35.03
N PHE A 649 19.68 2.70 -35.22
CA PHE A 649 18.72 3.79 -35.37
C PHE A 649 19.15 4.65 -36.55
N THR A 650 18.27 4.79 -37.54
CA THR A 650 18.56 5.54 -38.76
C THR A 650 17.47 6.57 -38.98
N LEU A 651 17.85 7.84 -39.12
CA LEU A 651 16.97 8.92 -39.55
C LEU A 651 17.16 9.17 -41.04
N LYS A 652 16.07 9.44 -41.76
CA LYS A 652 16.17 9.99 -43.11
C LYS A 652 16.69 11.43 -43.01
N VAL A 653 17.67 11.78 -43.82
CA VAL A 653 18.28 13.12 -43.81
C VAL A 653 18.04 13.76 -45.17
N GLU A 654 17.35 14.89 -45.18
CA GLU A 654 17.03 15.66 -46.40
C GLU A 654 17.87 16.94 -46.53
N SER A 655 18.79 17.22 -45.59
CA SER A 655 19.62 18.43 -45.55
C SER A 655 21.11 18.17 -45.70
N ASP A 656 21.81 19.14 -46.30
CA ASP A 656 23.27 19.25 -46.30
C ASP A 656 23.83 19.80 -44.97
N LYS A 657 22.98 20.44 -44.14
CA LYS A 657 23.32 20.97 -42.82
C LYS A 657 22.71 20.07 -41.74
N GLN A 658 23.48 19.07 -41.31
CA GLN A 658 23.00 18.05 -40.39
C GLN A 658 23.39 18.36 -38.93
N PRO A 659 22.48 18.19 -37.95
CA PRO A 659 22.84 18.17 -36.54
C PRO A 659 23.85 17.06 -36.24
N GLN A 660 24.67 17.26 -35.22
CA GLN A 660 25.57 16.21 -34.75
C GLN A 660 24.74 15.05 -34.16
N ILE A 661 24.83 13.84 -34.70
CA ILE A 661 24.17 12.67 -34.14
C ILE A 661 25.17 11.85 -33.34
N ILE A 662 24.92 11.68 -32.03
CA ILE A 662 25.84 10.96 -31.12
C ILE A 662 25.07 9.89 -30.33
N PRO A 663 25.58 8.65 -30.24
CA PRO A 663 25.06 7.67 -29.28
C PRO A 663 25.27 8.14 -27.83
N ALA A 664 24.27 7.92 -26.97
CA ALA A 664 24.29 8.43 -25.59
C ALA A 664 25.49 7.93 -24.78
N LEU A 665 25.86 6.64 -24.89
CA LEU A 665 26.99 6.08 -24.15
C LEU A 665 28.32 6.72 -24.55
N LYS A 666 28.50 6.95 -25.86
CA LYS A 666 29.70 7.61 -26.39
C LYS A 666 29.79 9.04 -25.87
N PHE A 667 28.69 9.78 -25.90
CA PHE A 667 28.60 11.12 -25.36
C PHE A 667 28.94 11.17 -23.86
N LEU A 668 28.31 10.31 -23.07
CA LEU A 668 28.53 10.23 -21.62
C LEU A 668 29.97 9.82 -21.28
N ALA A 669 30.55 8.88 -22.02
CA ALA A 669 31.95 8.49 -21.87
C ALA A 669 32.91 9.66 -22.14
N GLN A 670 32.66 10.42 -23.21
CA GLN A 670 33.45 11.61 -23.55
C GLN A 670 33.32 12.69 -22.48
N PHE A 671 32.12 12.89 -21.93
CA PHE A 671 31.90 13.85 -20.85
C PHE A 671 32.70 13.50 -19.60
N ASN A 672 32.69 12.22 -19.21
CA ASN A 672 33.44 11.75 -18.03
C ASN A 672 34.97 11.82 -18.24
N GLN A 673 35.45 11.72 -19.47
CA GLN A 673 36.88 11.86 -19.80
C GLN A 673 37.31 13.32 -19.81
N ASP A 674 36.61 14.17 -20.57
CA ASP A 674 36.88 15.59 -20.67
C ASP A 674 35.63 16.34 -21.16
N ALA A 675 34.86 16.87 -20.20
CA ALA A 675 33.67 17.68 -20.50
C ALA A 675 33.98 18.94 -21.32
N SER A 676 35.21 19.47 -21.26
CA SER A 676 35.59 20.71 -21.95
C SER A 676 35.84 20.52 -23.45
N ALA A 677 36.10 19.27 -23.87
CA ALA A 677 36.31 18.91 -25.27
C ALA A 677 35.00 18.78 -26.08
N LEU A 678 33.85 18.69 -25.40
CA LEU A 678 32.54 18.53 -26.03
C LEU A 678 32.01 19.85 -26.59
N LYS A 679 31.55 19.81 -27.84
CA LYS A 679 30.94 20.95 -28.56
C LYS A 679 29.59 20.55 -29.12
N LEU A 680 28.53 20.73 -28.35
CA LEU A 680 27.19 20.27 -28.72
C LEU A 680 26.30 21.34 -29.39
N GLY A 681 26.76 22.60 -29.43
CA GLY A 681 25.92 23.74 -29.81
C GLY A 681 25.02 24.21 -28.67
N LYS A 682 23.97 24.95 -28.99
CA LYS A 682 23.02 25.56 -28.05
C LYS A 682 21.84 24.66 -27.72
N THR A 683 21.34 23.92 -28.71
CA THR A 683 20.11 23.13 -28.58
C THR A 683 20.40 21.64 -28.72
N VAL A 684 20.05 20.85 -27.69
CA VAL A 684 20.26 19.40 -27.67
C VAL A 684 18.92 18.67 -27.57
N VAL A 685 18.70 17.69 -28.46
CA VAL A 685 17.51 16.83 -28.41
C VAL A 685 17.93 15.39 -28.16
N THR A 686 17.40 14.77 -27.11
CA THR A 686 17.63 13.37 -26.76
C THR A 686 16.44 12.51 -27.18
N ILE A 687 16.69 11.48 -27.99
CA ILE A 687 15.69 10.52 -28.44
C ILE A 687 15.69 9.31 -27.49
N GLY A 688 14.61 9.12 -26.75
CA GLY A 688 14.46 8.05 -25.76
C GLY A 688 13.95 8.58 -24.42
N ALA A 689 13.61 7.68 -23.50
CA ALA A 689 13.08 8.08 -22.19
C ALA A 689 13.43 7.07 -21.07
N GLY A 690 14.55 6.37 -21.20
CA GLY A 690 15.11 5.54 -20.12
C GLY A 690 16.08 6.33 -19.24
N ASN A 691 16.64 5.70 -18.20
CA ASN A 691 17.61 6.36 -17.30
C ASN A 691 18.81 6.95 -18.07
N THR A 692 19.31 6.27 -19.11
CA THR A 692 20.37 6.82 -19.98
C THR A 692 19.96 8.10 -20.69
N ALA A 693 18.68 8.26 -21.06
CA ALA A 693 18.18 9.50 -21.65
C ALA A 693 18.16 10.63 -20.61
N MET A 694 17.72 10.34 -19.38
CA MET A 694 17.77 11.31 -18.27
C MET A 694 19.19 11.75 -17.97
N ASP A 695 20.12 10.80 -17.89
CA ASP A 695 21.55 11.07 -17.69
C ASP A 695 22.12 11.93 -18.81
N ALA A 696 21.84 11.57 -20.07
CA ALA A 696 22.34 12.30 -21.23
C ALA A 696 21.80 13.74 -21.28
N SER A 697 20.50 13.94 -21.10
CA SER A 697 19.89 15.28 -21.15
C SER A 697 20.38 16.18 -20.00
N ARG A 698 20.49 15.64 -18.77
CA ARG A 698 21.04 16.39 -17.62
C ARG A 698 22.52 16.70 -17.81
N THR A 699 23.28 15.79 -18.43
CA THR A 699 24.69 15.98 -18.75
C THR A 699 24.87 17.03 -19.85
N ALA A 700 24.01 17.05 -20.87
CA ALA A 700 24.05 18.03 -21.95
C ALA A 700 23.96 19.47 -21.41
N LEU A 701 23.06 19.73 -20.47
CA LEU A 701 22.94 21.04 -19.81
C LEU A 701 24.18 21.47 -19.00
N ARG A 702 25.09 20.55 -18.70
CA ARG A 702 26.35 20.82 -18.02
C ARG A 702 27.51 21.06 -18.98
N VAL A 703 27.32 20.87 -20.29
CA VAL A 703 28.31 21.17 -21.33
C VAL A 703 28.26 22.66 -21.67
N LYS A 704 29.43 23.29 -21.71
CA LYS A 704 29.55 24.72 -22.00
C LYS A 704 28.97 25.05 -23.39
N GLY A 705 28.05 26.01 -23.43
CA GLY A 705 27.43 26.50 -24.66
C GLY A 705 26.02 25.96 -24.93
N VAL A 706 25.60 24.90 -24.23
CA VAL A 706 24.23 24.40 -24.29
C VAL A 706 23.31 25.33 -23.50
N GLU A 707 22.21 25.75 -24.13
CA GLU A 707 21.18 26.60 -23.54
C GLU A 707 19.91 25.81 -23.24
N THR A 708 19.56 24.81 -24.07
CA THR A 708 18.38 23.95 -23.88
C THR A 708 18.69 22.48 -24.12
N SER A 709 18.01 21.62 -23.37
CA SER A 709 18.02 20.17 -23.57
C SER A 709 16.60 19.64 -23.49
N ALA A 710 16.15 18.97 -24.56
CA ALA A 710 14.82 18.40 -24.64
C ALA A 710 14.87 16.88 -24.85
N ILE A 711 13.92 16.17 -24.24
CA ILE A 711 13.64 14.76 -24.50
C ILE A 711 12.44 14.67 -25.45
N VAL A 712 12.56 13.87 -26.51
CA VAL A 712 11.44 13.46 -27.36
C VAL A 712 11.09 11.99 -27.12
N TYR A 713 9.82 11.74 -26.81
CA TYR A 713 9.34 10.41 -26.48
C TYR A 713 7.98 10.11 -27.11
N ARG A 714 7.87 8.92 -27.72
CA ARG A 714 6.68 8.51 -28.48
C ARG A 714 5.45 8.15 -27.63
N ARG A 715 5.55 8.10 -26.30
CA ARG A 715 4.43 7.81 -25.37
C ARG A 715 4.31 8.90 -24.30
N SER A 716 3.41 8.73 -23.33
CA SER A 716 3.27 9.64 -22.20
C SER A 716 4.29 9.36 -21.09
N ILE A 717 4.29 10.19 -20.06
CA ILE A 717 5.05 9.99 -18.83
C ILE A 717 4.75 8.64 -18.16
N ASN A 718 3.52 8.15 -18.25
CA ASN A 718 3.09 6.92 -17.58
C ASN A 718 3.71 5.65 -18.18
N GLU A 719 4.10 5.68 -19.47
CA GLU A 719 4.78 4.55 -20.13
C GLU A 719 6.31 4.71 -20.20
N MET A 720 6.86 5.76 -19.59
CA MET A 720 8.28 6.07 -19.56
C MET A 720 9.08 4.94 -18.87
N PRO A 721 10.18 4.43 -19.48
CA PRO A 721 11.04 3.44 -18.84
C PRO A 721 11.94 3.95 -17.71
N ALA A 722 12.23 5.25 -17.66
CA ALA A 722 13.07 5.82 -16.61
C ALA A 722 12.40 5.74 -15.24
N ASP A 723 13.22 5.61 -14.21
CA ASP A 723 12.77 5.70 -12.84
C ASP A 723 12.23 7.11 -12.57
N ARG A 724 11.11 7.21 -11.83
CA ARG A 724 10.45 8.49 -11.57
C ARG A 724 11.39 9.49 -10.90
N ALA A 725 12.26 9.02 -10.00
CA ALA A 725 13.26 9.87 -9.36
C ALA A 725 14.22 10.50 -10.38
N GLU A 726 14.63 9.79 -11.43
CA GLU A 726 15.50 10.34 -12.47
C GLU A 726 14.76 11.34 -13.36
N TYR A 727 13.47 11.11 -13.61
CA TYR A 727 12.60 12.08 -14.27
C TYR A 727 12.45 13.37 -13.45
N ASP A 728 12.13 13.26 -12.15
CA ASP A 728 11.92 14.42 -11.28
C ASP A 728 13.21 15.25 -11.17
N LEU A 729 14.38 14.61 -11.10
CA LEU A 729 15.68 15.29 -11.15
C LEU A 729 15.95 15.97 -12.50
N ALA A 730 15.56 15.34 -13.61
CA ALA A 730 15.68 15.96 -14.94
C ALA A 730 14.78 17.20 -15.07
N VAL A 731 13.54 17.13 -14.58
CA VAL A 731 12.63 18.30 -14.51
C VAL A 731 13.22 19.39 -13.64
N ALA A 732 13.74 19.05 -12.44
CA ALA A 732 14.38 20.02 -11.54
C ALA A 732 15.65 20.66 -12.15
N ASN A 733 16.31 19.97 -13.09
CA ASN A 733 17.44 20.49 -13.85
C ASN A 733 17.01 21.28 -15.11
N ASN A 734 15.71 21.53 -15.31
CA ASN A 734 15.13 22.21 -16.48
C ASN A 734 15.31 21.47 -17.81
N VAL A 735 15.22 20.13 -17.81
CA VAL A 735 15.08 19.35 -19.04
C VAL A 735 13.64 19.44 -19.55
N ASP A 736 13.47 19.83 -20.80
CA ASP A 736 12.16 19.89 -21.46
C ASP A 736 11.68 18.50 -21.89
N PHE A 737 10.40 18.20 -21.68
CA PHE A 737 9.81 16.91 -22.08
C PHE A 737 8.77 17.10 -23.18
N ASN A 738 9.01 16.48 -24.33
CA ASN A 738 8.06 16.41 -25.43
C ASN A 738 7.57 14.97 -25.55
N PHE A 739 6.41 14.71 -24.95
CA PHE A 739 5.71 13.44 -25.03
C PHE A 739 4.89 13.31 -26.30
N LEU A 740 4.49 12.07 -26.61
CA LEU A 740 3.67 11.73 -27.76
C LEU A 740 4.23 12.27 -29.09
N VAL A 741 5.55 12.18 -29.27
CA VAL A 741 6.23 12.52 -30.53
C VAL A 741 7.25 11.45 -30.89
N ASN A 742 7.24 11.00 -32.15
CA ASN A 742 8.15 9.99 -32.65
C ASN A 742 9.03 10.55 -33.79
N PRO A 743 10.37 10.53 -33.67
CA PRO A 743 11.27 11.00 -34.72
C PRO A 743 11.07 10.29 -36.06
N GLU A 744 11.05 11.04 -37.16
CA GLU A 744 10.89 10.50 -38.51
C GLU A 744 12.07 10.86 -39.42
N LYS A 745 12.43 12.16 -39.48
CA LYS A 745 13.47 12.66 -40.39
C LYS A 745 14.10 13.95 -39.91
N ILE A 746 15.20 14.31 -40.57
CA ILE A 746 15.79 15.64 -40.53
C ILE A 746 15.38 16.35 -41.82
N ASP A 747 14.66 17.48 -41.70
CA ASP A 747 14.21 18.26 -42.86
C ASP A 747 15.35 19.03 -43.53
N ALA A 748 15.07 19.64 -44.68
CA ALA A 748 16.05 20.40 -45.46
C ALA A 748 16.69 21.59 -44.69
N GLN A 749 16.01 22.12 -43.67
CA GLN A 749 16.49 23.20 -42.83
C GLN A 749 17.41 22.71 -41.68
N GLY A 750 17.54 21.39 -41.52
CA GLY A 750 18.36 20.75 -40.50
C GLY A 750 17.61 20.48 -39.19
N ASN A 751 16.28 20.62 -39.16
CA ASN A 751 15.50 20.41 -37.95
C ASN A 751 15.02 18.95 -37.82
N LEU A 752 14.83 18.49 -36.58
CA LEU A 752 14.23 17.20 -36.30
C LEU A 752 12.71 17.25 -36.44
N VAL A 753 12.18 16.53 -37.43
CA VAL A 753 10.74 16.37 -37.63
C VAL A 753 10.26 15.11 -36.92
N CYS A 754 9.28 15.29 -36.03
CA CYS A 754 8.63 14.20 -35.32
C CYS A 754 7.14 14.12 -35.68
N LEU A 755 6.66 12.89 -35.85
CA LEU A 755 5.25 12.58 -36.00
C LEU A 755 4.57 12.64 -34.61
N VAL A 756 3.47 13.38 -34.51
CA VAL A 756 2.65 13.46 -33.30
C VAL A 756 1.89 12.15 -33.14
N MET A 757 1.96 11.59 -31.94
CA MET A 757 1.37 10.32 -31.56
C MET A 757 0.14 10.53 -30.67
N GLN A 758 -0.69 9.50 -30.57
CA GLN A 758 -1.73 9.35 -29.55
C GLN A 758 -1.61 7.97 -28.92
N LEU A 759 -2.15 7.78 -27.72
CA LEU A 759 -2.12 6.48 -27.05
C LEU A 759 -3.27 5.59 -27.54
N GLY A 760 -2.94 4.49 -28.20
CA GLY A 760 -3.85 3.41 -28.56
C GLY A 760 -4.12 2.44 -27.40
N LYS A 761 -4.53 1.23 -27.76
CA LYS A 761 -4.79 0.15 -26.78
C LYS A 761 -3.49 -0.34 -26.11
N PRO A 762 -3.55 -0.85 -24.87
CA PRO A 762 -2.44 -1.56 -24.24
C PRO A 762 -1.94 -2.75 -25.06
N ASP A 763 -0.61 -2.97 -25.07
CA ASP A 763 0.03 -4.20 -25.56
C ASP A 763 -0.02 -5.32 -24.51
N ALA A 764 0.58 -6.48 -24.82
CA ALA A 764 0.63 -7.64 -23.91
C ALA A 764 1.37 -7.36 -22.58
N SER A 765 2.19 -6.31 -22.53
CA SER A 765 2.85 -5.85 -21.30
C SER A 765 1.99 -4.87 -20.49
N GLY A 766 0.81 -4.51 -21.00
CA GLY A 766 -0.08 -3.50 -20.43
C GLY A 766 0.28 -2.06 -20.82
N ARG A 767 1.32 -1.85 -21.64
CA ARG A 767 1.76 -0.51 -22.05
C ARG A 767 0.97 -0.05 -23.26
N ARG A 768 0.42 1.17 -23.22
CA ARG A 768 -0.32 1.72 -24.36
C ARG A 768 0.59 1.88 -25.59
N GLN A 769 0.08 1.47 -26.75
CA GLN A 769 0.82 1.57 -28.01
C GLN A 769 0.75 3.00 -28.55
N PRO A 770 1.84 3.54 -29.11
CA PRO A 770 1.81 4.85 -29.74
C PRO A 770 1.29 4.73 -31.17
N GLU A 771 0.22 5.44 -31.50
CA GLU A 771 -0.40 5.46 -32.82
C GLU A 771 -0.19 6.82 -33.49
N PRO A 772 0.15 6.86 -34.79
CA PRO A 772 0.40 8.12 -35.48
C PRO A 772 -0.89 8.91 -35.72
N THR A 773 -0.84 10.24 -35.52
CA THR A 773 -1.99 11.14 -35.77
C THR A 773 -1.98 11.76 -37.17
N GLY A 774 -0.87 11.61 -37.91
CA GLY A 774 -0.63 12.31 -39.19
C GLY A 774 -0.21 13.78 -39.06
N LYS A 775 -0.17 14.35 -37.84
CA LYS A 775 0.35 15.69 -37.57
C LYS A 775 1.84 15.64 -37.26
N TYR A 776 2.57 16.71 -37.58
CA TYR A 776 4.02 16.79 -37.35
C TYR A 776 4.37 17.96 -36.43
N LYS A 777 5.45 17.80 -35.67
CA LYS A 777 6.09 18.85 -34.86
C LYS A 777 7.59 18.87 -35.17
N THR A 778 8.14 20.06 -35.30
CA THR A 778 9.54 20.28 -35.65
C THR A 778 10.31 20.81 -34.44
N PHE A 779 11.54 20.34 -34.27
CA PHE A 779 12.45 20.73 -33.20
C PHE A 779 13.79 21.18 -33.78
N GLU A 780 14.23 22.38 -33.41
CA GLU A 780 15.59 22.82 -33.68
C GLU A 780 16.56 22.02 -32.79
N ALA A 781 17.64 21.53 -33.38
CA ALA A 781 18.69 20.80 -32.67
C ALA A 781 20.04 21.05 -33.34
N ASP A 782 21.03 21.46 -32.56
CA ASP A 782 22.44 21.43 -32.99
C ASP A 782 23.03 20.01 -32.81
N THR A 783 22.59 19.31 -31.77
CA THR A 783 22.97 17.92 -31.47
C THR A 783 21.75 17.05 -31.18
N ILE A 784 21.75 15.83 -31.73
CA ILE A 784 20.79 14.77 -31.41
C ILE A 784 21.52 13.62 -30.69
N ILE A 785 21.05 13.29 -29.49
CA ILE A 785 21.58 12.17 -28.70
C ILE A 785 20.63 10.97 -28.80
N ILE A 786 21.16 9.81 -29.19
CA ILE A 786 20.37 8.57 -29.33
C ILE A 786 20.48 7.72 -28.06
N ALA A 787 19.37 7.57 -27.33
CA ALA A 787 19.30 6.87 -26.04
C ALA A 787 18.20 5.78 -26.04
N ILE A 788 18.25 4.86 -27.02
CA ILE A 788 17.23 3.81 -27.22
C ILE A 788 17.62 2.42 -26.69
N GLY A 789 18.78 2.30 -26.03
CA GLY A 789 19.26 1.08 -25.38
C GLY A 789 20.30 0.28 -26.19
N GLU A 790 20.79 -0.80 -25.59
CA GLU A 790 21.84 -1.68 -26.11
C GLU A 790 21.33 -3.12 -26.30
N ASP A 791 21.95 -3.85 -27.24
CA ASP A 791 21.76 -5.28 -27.46
C ASP A 791 23.05 -6.08 -27.13
N ILE A 792 22.89 -7.40 -27.09
CA ILE A 792 24.00 -8.34 -26.89
C ILE A 792 24.96 -8.25 -28.07
N ASN A 793 26.26 -8.21 -27.79
CA ASN A 793 27.29 -8.27 -28.82
C ASN A 793 27.54 -9.73 -29.26
N THR A 794 26.70 -10.23 -30.17
CA THR A 794 26.76 -11.60 -30.69
C THR A 794 28.05 -11.89 -31.46
N VAL A 795 28.62 -10.87 -32.12
CA VAL A 795 29.91 -10.97 -32.83
C VAL A 795 31.05 -11.23 -31.84
N LEU A 796 31.07 -10.51 -30.71
CA LEU A 796 32.04 -10.74 -29.65
C LEU A 796 31.88 -12.14 -29.04
N LEU A 797 30.66 -12.58 -28.74
CA LEU A 797 30.43 -13.93 -28.20
C LEU A 797 30.93 -15.02 -29.15
N ALA A 798 30.64 -14.90 -30.45
CA ALA A 798 31.14 -15.83 -31.45
C ALA A 798 32.68 -15.86 -31.50
N LYS A 799 33.33 -14.69 -31.41
CA LYS A 799 34.80 -14.58 -31.34
C LYS A 799 35.39 -15.25 -30.10
N LEU A 800 34.68 -15.24 -28.97
CA LEU A 800 35.08 -15.94 -27.75
C LEU A 800 34.78 -17.45 -27.78
N GLY A 801 34.26 -17.98 -28.90
CA GLY A 801 33.87 -19.39 -29.05
C GLY A 801 32.58 -19.76 -28.30
N ILE A 802 31.81 -18.75 -27.89
CA ILE A 802 30.61 -18.92 -27.06
C ILE A 802 29.36 -18.88 -27.92
N THR A 803 28.57 -19.94 -27.81
CA THR A 803 27.18 -20.01 -28.24
C THR A 803 26.32 -20.29 -27.02
N THR A 804 25.12 -19.71 -26.96
CA THR A 804 24.23 -19.81 -25.80
C THR A 804 23.31 -21.02 -25.94
N GLN A 805 23.36 -21.98 -25.02
CA GLN A 805 22.38 -23.07 -24.90
C GLN A 805 21.39 -22.76 -23.76
N GLY A 806 20.59 -21.71 -23.95
CA GLY A 806 19.74 -21.14 -22.90
C GLY A 806 20.45 -20.06 -22.07
N GLN A 807 19.85 -19.65 -20.96
CA GLN A 807 20.15 -18.39 -20.29
C GLN A 807 21.46 -18.36 -19.47
N GLN A 808 22.08 -19.50 -19.09
CA GLN A 808 23.28 -19.51 -18.23
C GLN A 808 24.40 -20.44 -18.68
N LEU A 809 24.13 -21.34 -19.63
CA LEU A 809 25.08 -22.35 -20.06
C LEU A 809 25.70 -21.91 -21.38
N THR A 810 27.02 -21.84 -21.36
CA THR A 810 27.79 -21.79 -22.60
C THR A 810 27.96 -23.22 -23.11
N ASN A 811 28.23 -23.36 -24.40
CA ASN A 811 28.71 -24.60 -25.00
C ASN A 811 30.09 -25.05 -24.50
N LEU A 812 30.78 -24.26 -23.67
CA LEU A 812 32.13 -24.52 -23.19
C LEU A 812 32.09 -24.98 -21.73
N GLU A 813 32.73 -26.11 -21.45
CA GLU A 813 32.83 -26.64 -20.08
C GLU A 813 33.50 -25.62 -19.15
N ASN A 814 33.02 -25.46 -17.92
CA ASN A 814 33.62 -24.56 -16.91
C ASN A 814 33.77 -23.09 -17.35
N VAL A 815 32.98 -22.64 -18.32
CA VAL A 815 32.86 -21.24 -18.74
C VAL A 815 31.44 -20.74 -18.47
N TYR A 816 31.34 -19.61 -17.77
CA TYR A 816 30.07 -19.01 -17.34
C TYR A 816 29.89 -17.61 -17.93
N LEU A 817 28.65 -17.20 -18.18
CA LEU A 817 28.29 -15.82 -18.56
C LEU A 817 27.65 -15.09 -17.38
N ALA A 818 27.99 -13.81 -17.17
CA ALA A 818 27.41 -13.00 -16.11
C ALA A 818 27.20 -11.52 -16.53
N GLY A 819 26.09 -10.94 -16.12
CA GLY A 819 25.74 -9.54 -16.40
C GLY A 819 25.11 -9.33 -17.78
N ASP A 820 25.16 -8.09 -18.28
CA ASP A 820 24.44 -7.65 -19.47
C ASP A 820 24.76 -8.44 -20.76
N VAL A 821 25.91 -9.13 -20.81
CA VAL A 821 26.28 -10.02 -21.90
C VAL A 821 25.24 -11.14 -22.15
N ARG A 822 24.40 -11.45 -21.16
CA ARG A 822 23.39 -12.51 -21.24
C ARG A 822 22.09 -12.10 -21.94
N GLN A 823 21.66 -10.85 -21.77
CA GLN A 823 20.29 -10.43 -22.11
C GLN A 823 20.17 -8.98 -22.59
N GLY A 824 21.29 -8.28 -22.79
CA GLY A 824 21.31 -6.85 -23.07
C GLY A 824 21.34 -6.01 -21.78
N ALA A 825 21.22 -4.69 -21.94
CA ALA A 825 21.29 -3.74 -20.83
C ALA A 825 20.29 -4.07 -19.71
N SER A 826 20.81 -4.20 -18.48
CA SER A 826 20.03 -4.47 -17.27
C SER A 826 20.48 -3.55 -16.12
N SER A 827 19.97 -3.77 -14.90
CA SER A 827 20.36 -2.94 -13.76
C SER A 827 21.60 -3.48 -13.04
N ILE A 828 22.34 -2.57 -12.39
CA ILE A 828 23.59 -2.88 -11.68
C ILE A 828 23.41 -4.05 -10.70
N VAL A 829 22.31 -4.06 -9.94
CA VAL A 829 22.03 -5.12 -8.96
C VAL A 829 21.72 -6.47 -9.61
N LYS A 830 21.11 -6.50 -10.80
CA LYS A 830 20.93 -7.74 -11.59
C LYS A 830 22.27 -8.28 -12.07
N CYS A 831 23.18 -7.40 -12.51
CA CYS A 831 24.55 -7.80 -12.85
C CYS A 831 25.29 -8.41 -11.64
N ILE A 832 25.15 -7.84 -10.44
CA ILE A 832 25.71 -8.40 -9.20
C ILE A 832 25.10 -9.78 -8.91
N ALA A 833 23.78 -9.94 -9.05
CA ALA A 833 23.10 -11.22 -8.87
C ALA A 833 23.61 -12.29 -9.84
N ASP A 834 23.82 -11.93 -11.11
CA ASP A 834 24.39 -12.83 -12.11
C ASP A 834 25.82 -13.26 -11.75
N GLY A 835 26.65 -12.30 -11.34
CA GLY A 835 28.01 -12.60 -10.88
C GLY A 835 28.03 -13.50 -9.64
N ARG A 836 27.11 -13.28 -8.70
CA ARG A 836 26.93 -14.15 -7.53
C ARG A 836 26.54 -15.57 -7.93
N ARG A 837 25.57 -15.73 -8.85
CA ARG A 837 25.17 -17.05 -9.34
C ARG A 837 26.31 -17.81 -10.00
N ALA A 838 27.14 -17.13 -10.79
CA ALA A 838 28.32 -17.75 -11.39
C ALA A 838 29.34 -18.18 -10.33
N ALA A 839 29.60 -17.34 -9.32
CA ALA A 839 30.48 -17.68 -8.20
C ALA A 839 29.96 -18.88 -7.40
N ASP A 840 28.69 -18.86 -7.01
CA ASP A 840 28.06 -19.94 -6.23
C ASP A 840 28.09 -21.28 -7.00
N ALA A 841 27.88 -21.26 -8.32
CA ALA A 841 27.96 -22.47 -9.14
C ALA A 841 29.36 -23.09 -9.19
N ILE A 842 30.42 -22.28 -9.12
CA ILE A 842 31.80 -22.76 -9.01
C ILE A 842 32.07 -23.28 -7.59
N CYS A 843 31.68 -22.52 -6.56
CA CYS A 843 31.85 -22.93 -5.18
C CYS A 843 31.15 -24.26 -4.88
N GLN A 844 29.94 -24.47 -5.40
CA GLN A 844 29.19 -25.71 -5.25
C GLN A 844 29.92 -26.93 -5.86
N LYS A 845 30.71 -26.73 -6.91
CA LYS A 845 31.53 -27.79 -7.52
C LYS A 845 32.81 -28.08 -6.74
N GLU A 846 33.44 -27.04 -6.18
CA GLU A 846 34.80 -27.11 -5.64
C GLU A 846 34.86 -27.22 -4.11
N ILE A 847 33.80 -26.86 -3.40
CA ILE A 847 33.79 -26.76 -1.95
C ILE A 847 32.74 -27.73 -1.38
N PRO A 848 33.16 -28.85 -0.78
CA PRO A 848 32.25 -29.80 -0.16
C PRO A 848 31.39 -29.14 0.92
N GLY A 849 30.07 -29.36 0.87
CA GLY A 849 29.13 -28.78 1.83
C GLY A 849 28.89 -27.27 1.66
N PHE A 850 29.25 -26.68 0.51
CA PHE A 850 28.94 -25.28 0.22
C PHE A 850 27.42 -25.06 0.18
N GLU A 851 26.93 -24.23 1.09
CA GLU A 851 25.56 -23.72 1.09
C GLU A 851 25.56 -22.27 0.61
N SER A 852 24.89 -22.02 -0.51
CA SER A 852 24.70 -20.65 -0.99
C SER A 852 23.67 -19.94 -0.11
N ASN A 853 24.08 -18.84 0.53
CA ASN A 853 23.19 -17.89 1.22
C ASN A 853 22.11 -18.55 2.10
N ALA A 854 22.50 -19.14 3.22
CA ALA A 854 21.55 -19.50 4.27
C ALA A 854 20.78 -18.25 4.71
N ASP A 855 19.45 -18.32 4.63
CA ASP A 855 18.62 -17.21 5.03
C ASP A 855 18.65 -17.08 6.56
N LYS A 856 19.20 -15.98 7.09
CA LYS A 856 19.44 -15.81 8.54
C LYS A 856 18.21 -15.34 9.31
N THR A 857 17.04 -15.28 8.67
CA THR A 857 15.80 -14.86 9.31
C THR A 857 15.41 -15.84 10.44
N SER A 858 15.55 -15.39 11.69
CA SER A 858 15.04 -16.10 12.86
C SER A 858 13.54 -15.84 13.05
N LYS A 859 12.93 -16.44 14.08
CA LYS A 859 11.63 -15.98 14.59
C LYS A 859 11.83 -14.66 15.34
N ALA A 860 10.86 -13.74 15.25
CA ALA A 860 10.85 -12.56 16.11
C ALA A 860 10.48 -12.96 17.55
N HIS A 861 11.15 -12.34 18.51
CA HIS A 861 10.83 -12.46 19.93
C HIS A 861 9.60 -11.59 20.27
N CYS A 862 9.02 -11.80 21.45
CA CYS A 862 7.74 -11.16 21.82
C CYS A 862 7.81 -9.62 21.82
N GLU A 863 8.90 -9.02 22.31
CA GLU A 863 9.05 -7.56 22.32
C GLU A 863 9.12 -6.99 20.89
N GLN A 864 9.93 -7.59 20.01
CA GLN A 864 9.99 -7.19 18.60
C GLN A 864 8.61 -7.26 17.92
N ALA A 865 7.82 -8.30 18.19
CA ALA A 865 6.46 -8.40 17.64
C ALA A 865 5.55 -7.25 18.09
N LYS A 866 5.68 -6.79 19.34
CA LYS A 866 4.96 -5.63 19.88
C LYS A 866 5.43 -4.33 19.24
N GLU A 867 6.74 -4.16 19.07
CA GLU A 867 7.31 -3.00 18.36
C GLU A 867 6.79 -2.93 16.92
N ILE A 868 6.80 -4.04 16.18
CA ILE A 868 6.28 -4.10 14.81
C ILE A 868 4.80 -3.74 14.75
N ALA A 869 3.99 -4.22 15.71
CA ALA A 869 2.58 -3.86 15.79
C ALA A 869 2.37 -2.36 16.04
N ALA A 870 3.18 -1.77 16.94
CA ALA A 870 3.13 -0.33 17.22
C ALA A 870 3.50 0.52 16.00
N LYS A 871 4.42 0.07 15.14
CA LYS A 871 4.76 0.78 13.89
C LYS A 871 3.60 0.85 12.89
N LYS A 872 2.57 0.03 13.05
CA LYS A 872 1.34 0.05 12.21
C LYS A 872 0.27 0.99 12.76
N PHE A 873 0.52 1.64 13.90
CA PHE A 873 -0.35 2.63 14.49
C PHE A 873 -0.08 4.01 13.88
N GLY A 874 -1.10 4.57 13.23
CA GLY A 874 -1.01 5.88 12.60
C GLY A 874 0.04 5.99 11.49
N LEU A 875 0.35 7.23 11.10
CA LEU A 875 1.30 7.55 10.03
C LEU A 875 2.61 8.15 10.57
N THR A 876 3.72 7.90 9.88
CA THR A 876 5.06 8.40 10.18
C THR A 876 5.70 9.04 8.94
N ASN A 877 6.27 10.23 9.09
CA ASN A 877 6.89 10.92 7.95
C ASN A 877 8.19 10.24 7.51
N ALA A 878 8.35 10.08 6.19
CA ALA A 878 9.59 9.62 5.59
C ALA A 878 10.77 10.57 5.91
N ALA A 879 11.98 10.03 5.90
CA ALA A 879 13.18 10.84 5.90
C ALA A 879 13.22 11.71 4.63
N PRO A 880 13.61 13.00 4.74
CA PRO A 880 13.91 13.82 3.58
C PRO A 880 15.00 13.14 2.75
N LEU A 881 14.81 13.08 1.44
CA LEU A 881 15.86 12.64 0.54
C LEU A 881 16.94 13.71 0.48
N ALA A 882 18.21 13.30 0.52
CA ALA A 882 19.30 14.20 0.19
C ALA A 882 19.14 14.63 -1.28
N HIS A 883 19.18 15.95 -1.55
CA HIS A 883 19.23 16.46 -2.92
C HIS A 883 20.53 15.94 -3.58
N GLU A 884 20.39 15.25 -4.71
CA GLU A 884 21.44 14.69 -5.60
C GLU A 884 22.83 14.33 -5.00
N GLY A 885 23.25 13.07 -5.19
CA GLY A 885 24.67 12.70 -5.19
C GLY A 885 25.35 12.61 -3.82
N SER A 886 26.65 12.96 -3.78
CA SER A 886 27.66 12.65 -2.75
C SER A 886 27.49 13.32 -1.37
N GLY A 887 26.38 14.00 -1.12
CA GLY A 887 26.09 14.60 0.19
C GLY A 887 25.87 13.55 1.28
N LYS A 888 26.38 13.76 2.50
CA LYS A 888 26.26 12.79 3.60
C LYS A 888 24.79 12.51 3.96
N VAL A 889 24.48 11.26 4.28
CA VAL A 889 23.15 10.88 4.78
C VAL A 889 22.99 11.33 6.23
N ASP A 890 21.87 11.98 6.55
CA ASP A 890 21.52 12.32 7.94
C ASP A 890 21.38 11.03 8.75
N VAL A 891 22.08 10.95 9.89
CA VAL A 891 22.03 9.80 10.81
C VAL A 891 20.61 9.53 11.33
N ALA A 892 19.77 10.57 11.43
CA ALA A 892 18.37 10.42 11.82
C ALA A 892 17.53 9.66 10.78
N THR A 893 18.04 9.46 9.56
CA THR A 893 17.42 8.60 8.53
C THR A 893 17.29 7.16 9.04
N GLY A 894 18.31 6.65 9.74
CA GLY A 894 18.28 5.29 10.29
C GLY A 894 17.12 5.11 11.27
N ASP A 895 17.02 5.99 12.26
CA ASP A 895 15.96 5.95 13.28
C ASP A 895 14.57 6.15 12.67
N ARG A 896 14.40 7.11 11.75
CA ARG A 896 13.10 7.37 11.09
C ARG A 896 12.64 6.20 10.24
N GLU A 897 13.50 5.69 9.37
CA GLU A 897 13.13 4.60 8.45
C GLU A 897 12.99 3.26 9.16
N TYR A 898 13.72 3.04 10.27
CA TYR A 898 13.48 1.90 11.16
C TYR A 898 12.08 1.92 11.80
N ASN A 899 11.62 3.08 12.26
CA ASN A 899 10.28 3.25 12.82
C ASN A 899 9.16 3.12 11.77
N ARG A 900 9.47 3.32 10.49
CA ARG A 900 8.53 3.09 9.37
C ARG A 900 8.52 1.64 8.88
N CYS A 901 9.67 0.98 8.90
CA CYS A 901 9.82 -0.39 8.40
C CYS A 901 8.96 -1.37 9.21
N LEU A 902 8.04 -2.05 8.51
CA LEU A 902 7.08 -2.98 9.11
C LEU A 902 7.65 -4.39 9.36
N GLU A 903 8.92 -4.62 9.04
CA GLU A 903 9.62 -5.90 9.20
C GLU A 903 8.73 -7.11 8.80
N CYS A 904 8.21 -7.05 7.56
CA CYS A 904 7.11 -7.90 7.08
C CYS A 904 7.43 -9.41 7.03
N ASN A 905 8.70 -9.75 7.11
CA ASN A 905 9.17 -11.12 7.27
C ASN A 905 8.78 -11.73 8.63
N TYR A 906 8.57 -10.92 9.67
CA TYR A 906 8.14 -11.39 10.99
C TYR A 906 6.62 -11.27 11.22
N VAL A 907 6.00 -10.13 10.87
CA VAL A 907 4.58 -9.88 11.15
C VAL A 907 3.88 -9.15 9.99
N CYS A 908 3.11 -9.89 9.19
CA CYS A 908 2.31 -9.30 8.09
C CYS A 908 0.97 -8.74 8.58
N ASN A 909 0.02 -9.58 8.99
CA ASN A 909 -1.35 -9.25 9.48
C ASN A 909 -2.20 -8.30 8.63
N LYS A 910 -1.75 -7.93 7.42
CA LYS A 910 -2.42 -6.96 6.56
C LYS A 910 -3.87 -7.34 6.26
N CYS A 911 -4.14 -8.63 5.98
CA CYS A 911 -5.49 -9.14 5.73
C CYS A 911 -6.44 -9.04 6.93
N VAL A 912 -5.92 -9.02 8.16
CA VAL A 912 -6.68 -8.83 9.41
C VAL A 912 -6.99 -7.34 9.59
N GLU A 913 -6.03 -6.47 9.30
CA GLU A 913 -6.15 -5.03 9.45
C GLU A 913 -7.13 -4.41 8.45
N VAL A 914 -7.13 -4.89 7.21
CA VAL A 914 -7.99 -4.36 6.13
C VAL A 914 -9.36 -5.02 6.04
N CYS A 915 -9.62 -6.08 6.79
CA CYS A 915 -10.91 -6.78 6.73
C CYS A 915 -11.98 -5.95 7.45
N PRO A 916 -12.96 -5.37 6.74
CA PRO A 916 -13.97 -4.54 7.39
C PRO A 916 -14.87 -5.35 8.33
N ASN A 917 -15.10 -6.63 8.02
CA ASN A 917 -16.01 -7.51 8.77
C ASN A 917 -15.34 -8.30 9.90
N ARG A 918 -14.03 -8.11 10.11
CA ARG A 918 -13.23 -8.91 11.06
C ARG A 918 -13.32 -10.43 10.82
N ALA A 919 -13.46 -10.82 9.55
CA ALA A 919 -13.52 -12.20 9.07
C ALA A 919 -12.13 -12.85 8.93
N ASN A 920 -11.04 -12.11 9.14
CA ASN A 920 -9.69 -12.66 9.25
C ASN A 920 -9.16 -12.32 10.65
N LEU A 921 -8.57 -13.30 11.32
CA LEU A 921 -7.91 -13.13 12.61
C LEU A 921 -6.49 -13.69 12.57
N ALA A 922 -5.63 -13.18 13.46
CA ALA A 922 -4.31 -13.73 13.70
C ALA A 922 -4.30 -14.45 15.06
N ILE A 923 -3.67 -15.63 15.10
CA ILE A 923 -3.32 -16.35 16.33
C ILE A 923 -1.81 -16.58 16.38
N ARG A 924 -1.27 -16.72 17.59
CA ARG A 924 0.14 -16.98 17.83
C ARG A 924 0.37 -18.43 18.26
N LEU A 925 1.20 -19.16 17.51
CA LEU A 925 1.57 -20.55 17.75
C LEU A 925 3.08 -20.73 17.60
N ASP A 926 3.78 -21.10 18.68
CA ASP A 926 5.26 -21.09 18.68
C ASP A 926 5.88 -22.40 18.12
N ASN A 927 5.24 -23.55 18.33
CA ASN A 927 5.76 -24.88 17.96
C ASN A 927 5.22 -25.35 16.60
N GLY A 928 6.04 -26.04 15.79
CA GLY A 928 5.59 -26.67 14.53
C GLY A 928 5.45 -25.73 13.31
N PHE A 929 5.65 -24.43 13.48
CA PHE A 929 5.55 -23.43 12.41
C PHE A 929 6.85 -22.65 12.20
N ALA A 930 7.14 -22.24 10.96
CA ALA A 930 8.26 -21.36 10.64
C ALA A 930 7.99 -19.94 11.17
N ASN A 931 6.74 -19.49 11.12
CA ASN A 931 6.27 -18.21 11.63
C ASN A 931 5.27 -18.43 12.76
N TYR A 932 5.29 -17.62 13.81
CA TYR A 932 4.38 -17.82 14.93
C TYR A 932 2.97 -17.28 14.66
N ASN A 933 2.81 -16.29 13.78
CA ASN A 933 1.50 -15.74 13.45
C ASN A 933 0.82 -16.54 12.32
N GLN A 934 -0.30 -17.19 12.65
CA GLN A 934 -1.15 -17.87 11.68
C GLN A 934 -2.44 -17.09 11.45
N ILE A 935 -2.87 -17.01 10.19
CA ILE A 935 -4.09 -16.33 9.79
C ILE A 935 -5.21 -17.35 9.66
N ILE A 936 -6.31 -17.09 10.34
CA ILE A 936 -7.53 -17.89 10.29
C ILE A 936 -8.65 -17.05 9.68
N HIS A 937 -9.38 -17.66 8.77
CA HIS A 937 -10.56 -17.09 8.14
C HIS A 937 -11.84 -17.56 8.86
N LEU A 938 -12.80 -16.66 9.05
CA LEU A 938 -14.10 -16.94 9.66
C LEU A 938 -15.17 -16.75 8.59
N ASP A 939 -15.70 -17.88 8.09
CA ASP A 939 -16.62 -17.90 6.94
C ASP A 939 -17.89 -17.09 7.21
N ALA A 940 -18.48 -17.28 8.39
CA ALA A 940 -19.71 -16.64 8.82
C ALA A 940 -19.69 -15.09 8.76
N PHE A 941 -18.53 -14.43 8.75
CA PHE A 941 -18.45 -12.96 8.71
C PHE A 941 -17.99 -12.44 7.35
N CYS A 942 -17.62 -13.32 6.44
CA CYS A 942 -17.13 -12.96 5.14
C CYS A 942 -18.30 -12.71 4.19
N ASN A 943 -18.20 -11.65 3.40
CA ASN A 943 -19.05 -11.40 2.24
C ASN A 943 -18.24 -11.41 0.94
N GLU A 944 -17.01 -11.94 0.98
CA GLU A 944 -16.07 -11.95 -0.14
C GLU A 944 -15.87 -10.57 -0.82
N CYS A 945 -15.92 -9.47 -0.05
CA CYS A 945 -15.80 -8.11 -0.62
C CYS A 945 -14.53 -7.86 -1.45
N GLY A 946 -13.50 -8.69 -1.31
CA GLY A 946 -12.25 -8.63 -2.08
C GLY A 946 -11.13 -7.82 -1.43
N ASN A 947 -11.43 -7.00 -0.42
CA ASN A 947 -10.45 -6.04 0.11
C ASN A 947 -9.16 -6.68 0.63
N CYS A 948 -9.25 -7.81 1.37
CA CYS A 948 -8.06 -8.49 1.87
C CYS A 948 -7.22 -9.16 0.78
N ALA A 949 -7.80 -9.51 -0.38
CA ALA A 949 -7.08 -10.02 -1.52
C ALA A 949 -6.32 -8.90 -2.25
N GLY A 950 -6.92 -7.72 -2.39
CA GLY A 950 -6.27 -6.56 -3.02
C GLY A 950 -4.93 -6.20 -2.37
N PHE A 951 -4.90 -6.25 -1.04
CA PHE A 951 -3.71 -5.94 -0.23
C PHE A 951 -2.76 -7.10 0.03
N CYS A 952 -3.15 -8.35 -0.25
CA CYS A 952 -2.27 -9.50 -0.04
C CYS A 952 -1.00 -9.33 -0.92
N PRO A 953 0.22 -9.40 -0.35
CA PRO A 953 1.42 -9.31 -1.17
C PRO A 953 1.65 -10.59 -1.98
N TRP A 954 1.08 -11.73 -1.57
CA TRP A 954 1.14 -12.98 -2.32
C TRP A 954 0.11 -12.99 -3.44
N GLU A 955 0.29 -13.89 -4.41
CA GLU A 955 -0.71 -14.20 -5.43
C GLU A 955 -1.81 -15.09 -4.81
N GLY A 956 -2.63 -14.50 -3.94
CA GLY A 956 -3.69 -15.24 -3.26
C GLY A 956 -4.73 -14.35 -2.57
N ARG A 957 -5.82 -15.00 -2.16
CA ARG A 957 -7.01 -14.42 -1.56
C ARG A 957 -7.15 -14.99 -0.15
N PRO A 958 -6.86 -14.20 0.91
CA PRO A 958 -6.88 -14.70 2.28
C PRO A 958 -8.20 -15.37 2.69
N PHE A 959 -9.34 -14.92 2.16
CA PHE A 959 -10.65 -15.52 2.46
C PHE A 959 -10.90 -16.90 1.82
N SER A 960 -10.18 -17.27 0.75
CA SER A 960 -10.30 -18.60 0.12
C SER A 960 -9.10 -19.53 0.38
N ASP A 961 -7.94 -18.96 0.66
CA ASP A 961 -6.68 -19.71 0.67
C ASP A 961 -6.15 -20.01 2.09
N LYS A 962 -6.74 -19.40 3.13
CA LYS A 962 -6.39 -19.63 4.53
C LYS A 962 -7.30 -20.65 5.19
N LEU A 963 -6.85 -21.17 6.34
CA LEU A 963 -7.65 -22.08 7.15
C LEU A 963 -8.95 -21.40 7.58
N THR A 964 -10.07 -22.06 7.30
CA THR A 964 -11.40 -21.53 7.58
C THR A 964 -12.05 -22.22 8.77
N VAL A 965 -12.69 -21.44 9.65
CA VAL A 965 -13.64 -21.94 10.64
C VAL A 965 -15.05 -21.76 10.09
N PHE A 966 -15.82 -22.84 10.10
CA PHE A 966 -17.21 -22.86 9.64
C PHE A 966 -18.15 -23.05 10.84
N SER A 967 -19.18 -22.21 10.91
CA SER A 967 -20.21 -22.28 11.96
C SER A 967 -21.43 -23.12 11.56
N ARG A 968 -21.59 -23.44 10.27
CA ARG A 968 -22.69 -24.27 9.74
C ARG A 968 -22.17 -25.37 8.83
N ARG A 969 -22.91 -26.47 8.83
CA ARG A 969 -22.64 -27.62 7.96
C ARG A 969 -22.76 -27.26 6.48
N ASP A 970 -23.82 -26.55 6.11
CA ASP A 970 -24.07 -26.15 4.73
C ASP A 970 -22.93 -25.30 4.17
N ASP A 971 -22.42 -24.33 4.95
CA ASP A 971 -21.32 -23.47 4.52
C ASP A 971 -20.02 -24.26 4.33
N PHE A 972 -19.74 -25.20 5.25
CA PHE A 972 -18.62 -26.13 5.12
C PHE A 972 -18.75 -26.94 3.82
N ASP A 973 -19.88 -27.60 3.60
CA ASP A 973 -20.10 -28.51 2.47
C ASP A 973 -20.06 -27.78 1.11
N HIS A 974 -20.52 -26.53 1.03
CA HIS A 974 -20.45 -25.70 -0.18
C HIS A 974 -19.11 -24.95 -0.35
N SER A 975 -18.15 -25.13 0.55
CA SER A 975 -16.82 -24.52 0.47
C SER A 975 -15.75 -25.51 0.00
N GLN A 976 -14.69 -24.99 -0.60
CA GLN A 976 -13.49 -25.76 -0.94
C GLN A 976 -12.32 -25.45 0.00
N ASN A 977 -12.49 -24.50 0.93
CA ASN A 977 -11.40 -24.09 1.81
C ASN A 977 -11.03 -25.21 2.78
N SER A 978 -9.72 -25.35 3.03
CA SER A 978 -9.24 -26.19 4.12
C SER A 978 -9.66 -25.57 5.45
N GLY A 979 -10.14 -26.38 6.39
CA GLY A 979 -10.77 -25.82 7.58
C GLY A 979 -11.50 -26.83 8.46
N PHE A 980 -12.30 -26.29 9.37
CA PHE A 980 -12.88 -27.01 10.51
C PHE A 980 -14.38 -26.73 10.63
N PHE A 981 -15.16 -27.79 10.85
CA PHE A 981 -16.56 -27.70 11.26
C PHE A 981 -16.79 -28.63 12.46
N VAL A 982 -17.43 -28.12 13.53
CA VAL A 982 -17.67 -28.87 14.76
C VAL A 982 -19.17 -29.06 14.98
N GLU A 983 -19.57 -30.29 15.29
CA GLU A 983 -20.93 -30.65 15.68
C GLU A 983 -20.89 -31.58 16.89
N GLY A 984 -21.28 -31.07 18.06
CA GLY A 984 -21.11 -31.79 19.33
C GLY A 984 -19.62 -32.12 19.58
N ASP A 985 -19.33 -33.41 19.84
CA ASP A 985 -17.96 -33.92 20.04
C ASP A 985 -17.30 -34.40 18.73
N ILE A 986 -17.88 -34.07 17.58
CA ILE A 986 -17.40 -34.49 16.26
C ILE A 986 -16.80 -33.31 15.53
N LEU A 987 -15.53 -33.44 15.13
CA LEU A 987 -14.83 -32.49 14.27
C LEU A 987 -14.75 -33.06 12.84
N THR A 988 -15.28 -32.32 11.88
CA THR A 988 -15.05 -32.54 10.45
C THR A 988 -13.94 -31.61 9.98
N VAL A 989 -12.90 -32.17 9.37
CA VAL A 989 -11.72 -31.44 8.87
C VAL A 989 -11.66 -31.58 7.35
N ARG A 990 -11.49 -30.46 6.63
CA ARG A 990 -11.06 -30.47 5.22
C ARG A 990 -9.60 -30.11 5.13
N ALA A 991 -8.75 -30.99 4.60
CA ALA A 991 -7.34 -30.74 4.35
C ALA A 991 -7.01 -31.08 2.88
N ASN A 992 -6.62 -30.09 2.07
CA ASN A 992 -6.32 -30.30 0.64
C ASN A 992 -7.44 -31.06 -0.11
N SER A 993 -8.69 -30.63 0.09
CA SER A 993 -9.91 -31.24 -0.46
C SER A 993 -10.32 -32.59 0.12
N GLU A 994 -9.49 -33.25 0.92
CA GLU A 994 -9.88 -34.46 1.65
C GLU A 994 -10.69 -34.11 2.89
N VAL A 995 -11.85 -34.75 3.07
CA VAL A 995 -12.73 -34.54 4.22
C VAL A 995 -12.65 -35.75 5.14
N THR A 996 -12.26 -35.53 6.39
CA THR A 996 -12.17 -36.55 7.42
C THR A 996 -12.98 -36.15 8.65
N THR A 997 -13.43 -37.14 9.42
CA THR A 997 -14.22 -36.92 10.64
C THR A 997 -13.52 -37.56 11.82
N HIS A 998 -13.44 -36.83 12.93
CA HIS A 998 -12.70 -37.22 14.12
C HIS A 998 -13.53 -36.96 15.37
N LYS A 999 -13.44 -37.85 16.35
CA LYS A 999 -14.04 -37.64 17.66
C LYS A 999 -13.07 -36.85 18.53
N LEU A 1000 -13.56 -35.83 19.21
CA LEU A 1000 -12.77 -35.04 20.15
C LEU A 1000 -12.57 -35.84 21.45
N GLU A 1001 -11.32 -35.98 21.89
CA GLU A 1001 -10.95 -36.60 23.15
C GLU A 1001 -10.59 -35.49 24.14
N ASN A 1002 -11.40 -35.30 25.18
CA ASN A 1002 -11.26 -34.18 26.12
C ASN A 1002 -11.21 -32.80 25.41
N GLY A 1003 -11.98 -32.64 24.34
CA GLY A 1003 -12.02 -31.40 23.54
C GLY A 1003 -10.83 -31.21 22.60
N LEU A 1004 -9.95 -32.21 22.44
CA LEU A 1004 -8.77 -32.13 21.59
C LEU A 1004 -8.82 -33.15 20.46
N ILE A 1005 -8.16 -32.83 19.36
CA ILE A 1005 -7.81 -33.79 18.33
C ILE A 1005 -6.34 -34.23 18.45
N GLN A 1006 -6.10 -35.52 18.27
CA GLN A 1006 -4.78 -36.14 18.35
C GLN A 1006 -4.01 -35.97 17.03
N THR A 1007 -2.68 -35.90 17.14
CA THR A 1007 -1.78 -35.90 15.98
C THR A 1007 -1.74 -37.27 15.31
N THR A 1008 -1.60 -37.30 13.99
CA THR A 1008 -1.58 -38.52 13.17
C THR A 1008 -0.20 -38.83 12.59
N GLY A 1009 0.78 -37.93 12.76
CA GLY A 1009 2.11 -38.02 12.14
C GLY A 1009 2.16 -37.47 10.71
N ASN A 1010 1.01 -37.04 10.15
CA ASN A 1010 0.95 -36.27 8.92
C ASN A 1010 1.19 -34.79 9.25
N THR A 1011 2.31 -34.23 8.78
CA THR A 1011 2.74 -32.85 9.10
C THR A 1011 1.64 -31.79 8.88
N THR A 1012 0.92 -31.84 7.75
CA THR A 1012 -0.12 -30.85 7.45
C THR A 1012 -1.30 -30.98 8.40
N PHE A 1013 -1.75 -32.21 8.63
CA PHE A 1013 -2.84 -32.47 9.57
C PHE A 1013 -2.45 -32.09 11.00
N ASP A 1014 -1.23 -32.41 11.43
CA ASP A 1014 -0.73 -32.10 12.77
C ASP A 1014 -0.64 -30.58 13.00
N GLN A 1015 -0.24 -29.82 11.98
CA GLN A 1015 -0.31 -28.35 12.02
C GLN A 1015 -1.76 -27.84 12.13
N MET A 1016 -2.69 -28.43 11.37
CA MET A 1016 -4.12 -28.08 11.47
C MET A 1016 -4.70 -28.44 12.85
N ALA A 1017 -4.34 -29.59 13.41
CA ALA A 1017 -4.73 -30.04 14.74
C ALA A 1017 -4.25 -29.07 15.83
N GLN A 1018 -3.01 -28.58 15.73
CA GLN A 1018 -2.50 -27.56 16.66
C GLN A 1018 -3.29 -26.24 16.59
N VAL A 1019 -3.61 -25.78 15.38
CA VAL A 1019 -4.46 -24.59 15.17
C VAL A 1019 -5.85 -24.81 15.77
N PHE A 1020 -6.48 -25.94 15.47
CA PHE A 1020 -7.81 -26.28 15.98
C PHE A 1020 -7.82 -26.33 17.51
N ASN A 1021 -6.90 -27.08 18.12
CA ASN A 1021 -6.82 -27.25 19.57
C ASN A 1021 -6.62 -25.90 20.28
N TYR A 1022 -5.82 -24.98 19.71
CA TYR A 1022 -5.70 -23.63 20.25
C TYR A 1022 -7.03 -22.86 20.19
N LEU A 1023 -7.68 -22.84 19.03
CA LEU A 1023 -8.93 -22.11 18.84
C LEU A 1023 -10.06 -22.68 19.70
N TYR A 1024 -10.21 -24.00 19.76
CA TYR A 1024 -11.29 -24.66 20.48
C TYR A 1024 -11.17 -24.45 21.99
N ASN A 1025 -9.96 -24.48 22.55
CA ASN A 1025 -9.73 -24.25 23.98
C ASN A 1025 -9.87 -22.78 24.40
N ASN A 1026 -9.33 -21.87 23.59
CA ASN A 1026 -9.21 -20.46 23.99
C ASN A 1026 -10.33 -19.57 23.44
N ARG A 1027 -10.98 -20.00 22.34
CA ARG A 1027 -11.99 -19.23 21.61
C ARG A 1027 -13.15 -20.12 21.10
N PRO A 1028 -13.76 -20.97 21.94
CA PRO A 1028 -14.78 -21.92 21.51
C PRO A 1028 -15.98 -21.27 20.81
N THR A 1029 -16.30 -20.01 21.12
CA THR A 1029 -17.41 -19.29 20.48
C THR A 1029 -17.25 -19.10 18.98
N LEU A 1030 -16.02 -19.21 18.44
CA LEU A 1030 -15.79 -19.15 16.99
C LEU A 1030 -16.43 -20.33 16.23
N PHE A 1031 -16.65 -21.45 16.91
CA PHE A 1031 -17.37 -22.63 16.39
C PHE A 1031 -18.86 -22.63 16.78
N GLY A 1032 -19.32 -21.57 17.46
CA GLY A 1032 -20.67 -21.46 17.98
C GLY A 1032 -21.73 -21.19 16.90
N ARG A 1033 -22.99 -21.18 17.35
CA ARG A 1033 -24.15 -20.91 16.50
C ARG A 1033 -24.12 -19.48 15.95
N VAL A 1034 -24.48 -19.36 14.68
CA VAL A 1034 -24.78 -18.10 14.00
C VAL A 1034 -26.27 -18.06 13.59
N GLU A 1035 -26.79 -16.86 13.36
CA GLU A 1035 -28.17 -16.65 12.91
C GLU A 1035 -28.33 -17.09 11.44
N GLU A 1036 -29.56 -17.37 11.03
CA GLU A 1036 -29.87 -17.90 9.69
C GLU A 1036 -29.69 -16.89 8.57
#